data_AF-A0A2K4ZMX0-F1
#
_entry.id   AF-A0A2K4ZMX0-F1
#
_cell.length_a   1.000
_cell.length_b   1.000
_cell.length_c   1.000
_cell.angle_alpha   90.00
_cell.angle_beta   90.00
_cell.angle_gamma   90.00
#
_symmetry.space_group_name_H-M   'P 1'
#
loop_
_entity.id
_entity.type
_entity.pdbx_description
1 polymer ?
#
loop_
_entity_poly.entity_id
_entity_poly.type
_entity_poly.pdbx_seq_one_letter_code
_entity_poly.pdbx_strand_id
1 'polypeptide(L)'
;MKRKKLLAVLLASAMTVSMAACGNDSADSTPLGESSATESTESSAASEEVSSETPAGEPEQEAVVAELKPLANKEYGTDYVSLYSQFGKETSIADVIEDEETGFAYIERDGVRYQLGLDFLSMAMVYNTAVPEGGIWETEDDVYANWWKLYMQRWNYMMPEVPLYSNEYYDMYNAQIKGVAEHPTNPYWGPEMALIDWTSEKADNSIIIGNVTEMSGKFRYAAFGGTNPNATDLAIQNMTVGMQTVATNKEGGFEWNTTVLASEPEAVENADGSKTYTIKIKDNLKFSDGSPVTAKDYLVFTMVFSSPVAVQAAGKDHQSGRTIVGFKDFNTYTGPDSAEGKKTFAGLRMIDDYTFSVTIDAAELPYFYDITYAGFSAYYTPMWIKDVEIKDDGEGVYFSDEFYTMSDGEKYDMAAHIEEISRNTDTTYPYSGPYVVESYDVADSSAVLKLNPEFPGNYEGVKPSIETVVYKLVVSATQLVDLQSGGVDVLSGITGGNETNEAVALADGAPDKYVYTHYSRAGYGKLGFRADFGSVQFTEVRQAIAYCMDRAGFAKEFTGGYGGVVDGPYYTGSWMYQAAVGQGMMLDAYSTSVDSAIAVLEEGGWVYDAEGNAYTEGVRYKQIPAAEMSENDKTFQSKDGAYKTTQVGDYYYMPLVLNWYGTTDNPFTDQLMTGFASNENIKAAGFEVQYTVGEFNPMLDELYQAAIYGYYSGTPLYTCFNFATGFTSAAYEFAYNLTIDPAMYDDYSQYYVKDEADAYWLN
;
A
#
# COMPACT_ATOMS: atom_id res chain seq x y z
N MET A 1 21.97 17.98 -13.69
CA MET A 1 22.46 18.93 -12.67
C MET A 1 22.18 18.28 -11.32
N LYS A 2 23.24 17.96 -10.55
CA LYS A 2 23.28 17.62 -9.11
C LYS A 2 22.26 16.57 -8.61
N ARG A 3 22.55 15.25 -8.64
CA ARG A 3 23.36 14.53 -7.64
C ARG A 3 23.50 15.30 -6.32
N LYS A 4 22.40 15.45 -5.56
CA LYS A 4 22.35 15.87 -4.14
C LYS A 4 20.95 15.72 -3.51
N LYS A 5 20.20 14.67 -3.84
CA LYS A 5 18.93 14.30 -3.16
C LYS A 5 19.06 12.87 -2.60
N LEU A 6 19.79 12.70 -1.50
CA LEU A 6 19.97 11.36 -0.89
C LEU A 6 20.19 11.44 0.62
N LEU A 7 19.58 12.43 1.27
CA LEU A 7 19.47 12.47 2.72
C LEU A 7 18.00 12.66 3.08
N ALA A 8 17.55 11.84 4.04
CA ALA A 8 16.24 11.78 4.68
C ALA A 8 15.21 10.82 4.04
N VAL A 9 15.10 9.66 4.70
CA VAL A 9 13.89 8.85 4.95
C VAL A 9 13.10 8.34 3.74
N LEU A 10 13.50 7.17 3.24
CA LEU A 10 12.75 6.35 2.27
C LEU A 10 12.22 5.04 2.90
N LEU A 11 12.16 4.99 4.24
CA LEU A 11 11.68 3.84 4.99
C LEU A 11 10.15 3.78 5.12
N ALA A 12 9.47 4.86 4.76
CA ALA A 12 8.01 4.94 4.64
C ALA A 12 7.40 4.22 3.43
N SER A 13 8.18 3.42 2.70
CA SER A 13 7.71 2.72 1.49
C SER A 13 7.14 1.32 1.75
N ALA A 14 6.73 0.98 2.98
CA ALA A 14 6.17 -0.35 3.28
C ALA A 14 4.80 -0.58 2.61
N MET A 15 4.03 0.49 2.38
CA MET A 15 2.88 0.49 1.47
C MET A 15 3.30 1.04 0.11
N THR A 16 3.86 0.18 -0.74
CA THR A 16 3.88 0.45 -2.17
C THR A 16 2.46 0.31 -2.70
N VAL A 17 1.74 1.41 -2.86
CA VAL A 17 0.47 1.42 -3.59
C VAL A 17 0.76 1.12 -5.05
N SER A 18 0.36 -0.05 -5.52
CA SER A 18 0.46 -0.39 -6.94
C SER A 18 -0.66 0.30 -7.71
N MET A 19 -0.30 1.03 -8.77
CA MET A 19 -1.26 1.56 -9.73
C MET A 19 -1.36 0.60 -10.92
N ALA A 20 -2.60 0.26 -11.29
CA ALA A 20 -2.90 -0.53 -12.48
C ALA A 20 -4.07 0.10 -13.24
N ALA A 21 -4.20 -0.19 -14.53
CA ALA A 21 -5.42 0.13 -15.26
C ALA A 21 -6.62 -0.58 -14.60
N CYS A 22 -7.77 0.08 -14.51
CA CYS A 22 -8.99 -0.49 -13.94
C CYS A 22 -9.62 -1.58 -14.85
N GLY A 23 -8.99 -2.72 -15.07
CA GLY A 23 -9.54 -3.81 -15.89
C GLY A 23 -10.02 -5.00 -15.08
N ASN A 24 -11.02 -5.73 -15.60
CA ASN A 24 -11.08 -7.18 -15.43
C ASN A 24 -10.01 -7.75 -16.37
N ASP A 25 -8.99 -8.43 -15.85
CA ASP A 25 -7.92 -8.98 -16.69
C ASP A 25 -8.48 -10.08 -17.62
N SER A 26 -8.84 -9.67 -18.83
CA SER A 26 -9.02 -10.52 -20.00
C SER A 26 -8.56 -9.75 -21.24
N ALA A 27 -7.50 -10.26 -21.86
CA ALA A 27 -6.78 -9.63 -22.97
C ALA A 27 -7.61 -9.42 -24.25
N ASP A 28 -7.22 -8.36 -24.97
CA ASP A 28 -7.38 -8.02 -26.39
C ASP A 28 -8.76 -7.60 -26.96
N SER A 29 -8.69 -6.46 -27.66
CA SER A 29 -9.76 -5.62 -28.20
C SER A 29 -10.10 -5.89 -29.67
N THR A 30 -11.38 -5.68 -30.05
CA THR A 30 -11.85 -4.83 -31.19
C THR A 30 -13.37 -4.96 -31.47
N PRO A 31 -14.03 -3.94 -32.06
CA PRO A 31 -15.41 -3.51 -31.73
C PRO A 31 -16.45 -3.78 -32.83
N LEU A 32 -17.76 -3.63 -32.53
CA LEU A 32 -18.80 -3.09 -33.44
C LEU A 32 -20.22 -3.07 -32.81
N GLY A 33 -20.87 -1.90 -32.80
CA GLY A 33 -22.24 -1.74 -33.32
C GLY A 33 -23.41 -1.47 -32.36
N GLU A 34 -23.79 -0.20 -32.26
CA GLU A 34 -24.90 0.44 -31.52
C GLU A 34 -26.34 -0.08 -31.80
N SER A 35 -27.26 0.00 -30.82
CA SER A 35 -28.43 0.90 -30.91
C SER A 35 -29.33 0.94 -29.65
N SER A 36 -29.58 2.19 -29.25
CA SER A 36 -30.59 2.83 -28.38
C SER A 36 -31.94 2.15 -28.12
N ALA A 37 -32.51 2.38 -26.91
CA ALA A 37 -33.58 3.37 -26.68
C ALA A 37 -34.38 3.12 -25.36
N THR A 38 -34.28 4.07 -24.41
CA THR A 38 -35.35 4.84 -23.70
C THR A 38 -36.63 4.11 -23.22
N GLU A 39 -37.32 4.42 -22.11
CA GLU A 39 -37.50 5.58 -21.21
C GLU A 39 -38.48 5.04 -20.10
N SER A 40 -38.25 5.22 -18.80
CA SER A 40 -38.56 6.37 -17.91
C SER A 40 -39.89 6.30 -17.13
N THR A 41 -39.92 7.11 -16.05
CA THR A 41 -41.00 7.55 -15.13
C THR A 41 -41.24 6.68 -13.88
N GLU A 42 -40.74 7.08 -12.70
CA GLU A 42 -41.08 8.22 -11.80
C GLU A 42 -42.24 7.94 -10.84
N SER A 43 -42.02 8.11 -9.53
CA SER A 43 -42.78 9.04 -8.68
C SER A 43 -42.56 8.83 -7.16
N SER A 44 -41.85 9.81 -6.59
CA SER A 44 -42.14 10.63 -5.40
C SER A 44 -42.39 10.05 -3.99
N ALA A 45 -41.70 10.72 -3.06
CA ALA A 45 -41.62 10.58 -1.62
C ALA A 45 -42.52 11.58 -0.88
N ALA A 46 -42.60 11.45 0.46
CA ALA A 46 -42.66 12.57 1.40
C ALA A 46 -42.37 12.11 2.84
N SER A 47 -41.55 12.89 3.55
CA SER A 47 -41.20 12.83 4.98
C SER A 47 -41.61 14.15 5.67
N GLU A 48 -41.68 14.16 7.01
CA GLU A 48 -41.86 15.37 7.84
C GLU A 48 -40.80 15.41 8.97
N GLU A 49 -40.38 16.63 9.32
CA GLU A 49 -39.33 17.06 10.25
C GLU A 49 -39.74 17.13 11.75
N VAL A 50 -38.74 17.28 12.62
CA VAL A 50 -38.83 17.57 14.07
C VAL A 50 -37.84 18.69 14.44
N SER A 51 -38.12 19.46 15.52
CA SER A 51 -37.37 20.64 15.98
C SER A 51 -36.76 20.53 17.40
N SER A 52 -35.52 21.04 17.51
CA SER A 52 -34.89 21.98 18.48
C SER A 52 -34.77 21.76 20.02
N GLU A 53 -33.52 21.95 20.49
CA GLU A 53 -33.00 22.96 21.47
C GLU A 53 -32.43 22.56 22.87
N THR A 54 -31.28 23.20 23.19
CA THR A 54 -30.31 23.09 24.34
C THR A 54 -30.55 24.14 25.46
N PRO A 55 -29.80 24.14 26.61
CA PRO A 55 -28.95 25.31 26.95
C PRO A 55 -27.66 25.10 27.82
N ALA A 56 -26.82 26.15 27.91
CA ALA A 56 -25.37 26.24 28.23
C ALA A 56 -24.93 26.79 29.64
N GLY A 57 -23.61 26.75 29.93
CA GLY A 57 -22.87 27.40 31.05
C GLY A 57 -21.69 28.30 30.58
N GLU A 58 -21.08 29.11 31.47
CA GLU A 58 -20.08 30.18 31.18
C GLU A 58 -18.81 29.71 30.44
N PRO A 59 -18.25 30.48 29.48
CA PRO A 59 -17.23 30.00 28.56
C PRO A 59 -15.80 30.15 29.13
N GLU A 60 -15.02 29.07 29.09
CA GLU A 60 -13.56 29.15 29.06
C GLU A 60 -13.14 30.06 27.88
N GLN A 61 -12.01 30.76 28.01
CA GLN A 61 -11.52 31.57 26.91
C GLN A 61 -11.02 30.62 25.81
N GLU A 62 -11.91 30.31 24.86
CA GLU A 62 -11.64 29.39 23.76
C GLU A 62 -10.37 29.82 23.02
N ALA A 63 -9.48 28.85 22.78
CA ALA A 63 -8.30 29.05 21.96
C ALA A 63 -8.72 29.56 20.58
N VAL A 64 -7.97 30.51 20.04
CA VAL A 64 -8.23 31.00 18.68
C VAL A 64 -7.87 29.90 17.69
N VAL A 65 -8.76 29.61 16.74
CA VAL A 65 -8.46 28.66 15.67
C VAL A 65 -7.45 29.27 14.71
N ALA A 66 -6.37 28.55 14.43
CA ALA A 66 -5.38 28.96 13.46
C ALA A 66 -6.04 29.17 12.09
N GLU A 67 -5.77 30.31 11.47
CA GLU A 67 -6.27 30.62 10.14
C GLU A 67 -5.58 29.73 9.09
N LEU A 68 -6.38 28.98 8.32
CA LEU A 68 -5.91 28.27 7.12
C LEU A 68 -5.66 29.27 6.00
N LYS A 69 -4.54 29.11 5.28
CA LYS A 69 -4.15 30.00 4.20
C LYS A 69 -3.60 29.20 3.03
N PRO A 70 -3.75 29.71 1.78
CA PRO A 70 -3.16 29.08 0.61
C PRO A 70 -1.63 28.98 0.71
N LEU A 71 -1.11 27.79 0.38
CA LEU A 71 0.33 27.54 0.27
C LEU A 71 0.92 28.01 -1.06
N ALA A 72 0.07 28.40 -2.00
CA ALA A 72 0.49 28.90 -3.30
C ALA A 72 1.37 30.16 -3.16
N ASN A 73 2.49 30.17 -3.90
CA ASN A 73 3.51 31.22 -3.87
C ASN A 73 4.16 31.47 -2.49
N LYS A 74 4.13 30.48 -1.59
CA LYS A 74 4.80 30.52 -0.29
C LYS A 74 6.09 29.71 -0.29
N GLU A 75 7.09 30.19 0.43
CA GLU A 75 8.41 29.55 0.54
C GLU A 75 8.52 28.75 1.85
N TYR A 76 8.73 27.43 1.72
CA TYR A 76 8.95 26.54 2.86
C TYR A 76 10.22 26.93 3.63
N GLY A 77 10.14 26.98 4.96
CA GLY A 77 11.20 27.47 5.85
C GLY A 77 11.29 28.99 5.99
N THR A 78 10.52 29.74 5.19
CA THR A 78 10.44 31.21 5.26
C THR A 78 9.04 31.66 5.67
N ASP A 79 8.00 31.25 4.93
CA ASP A 79 6.60 31.59 5.20
C ASP A 79 5.90 30.54 6.08
N TYR A 80 6.26 29.26 5.92
CA TYR A 80 5.67 28.16 6.68
C TYR A 80 6.62 26.97 6.80
N VAL A 81 6.32 26.08 7.74
CA VAL A 81 6.91 24.73 7.86
C VAL A 81 5.80 23.70 8.14
N SER A 82 6.10 22.41 8.07
CA SER A 82 5.14 21.36 8.49
C SER A 82 4.79 21.51 9.97
N LEU A 83 3.49 21.46 10.28
CA LEU A 83 2.96 21.46 11.64
C LEU A 83 3.49 20.28 12.44
N TYR A 84 3.66 19.12 11.81
CA TYR A 84 4.28 17.95 12.44
C TYR A 84 5.75 18.19 12.76
N SER A 85 6.50 18.82 11.85
CA SER A 85 7.89 19.19 12.13
C SER A 85 8.01 20.18 13.30
N GLN A 86 7.00 21.01 13.53
CA GLN A 86 6.96 21.99 14.60
C GLN A 86 6.53 21.40 15.95
N PHE A 87 5.47 20.57 15.99
CA PHE A 87 4.87 20.08 17.25
C PHE A 87 4.70 18.57 17.33
N GLY A 88 4.80 17.85 16.21
CA GLY A 88 4.45 16.43 16.09
C GLY A 88 5.21 15.54 17.06
N LYS A 89 6.54 15.70 17.17
CA LYS A 89 7.38 14.85 18.05
C LYS A 89 7.04 14.94 19.54
N GLU A 90 6.42 16.02 19.97
CA GLU A 90 6.02 16.24 21.38
C GLU A 90 4.53 15.97 21.60
N THR A 91 3.78 15.61 20.56
CA THR A 91 2.34 15.43 20.61
C THR A 91 1.98 13.97 20.81
N SER A 92 1.23 13.68 21.88
CA SER A 92 0.61 12.39 22.13
C SER A 92 -0.85 12.40 21.69
N ILE A 93 -1.47 11.21 21.55
CA ILE A 93 -2.90 11.12 21.26
C ILE A 93 -3.77 11.77 22.34
N ALA A 94 -3.28 11.84 23.59
CA ALA A 94 -3.98 12.49 24.70
C ALA A 94 -4.05 14.02 24.58
N ASP A 95 -3.23 14.63 23.73
CA ASP A 95 -3.26 16.06 23.44
C ASP A 95 -4.32 16.42 22.38
N VAL A 96 -4.89 15.43 21.71
CA VAL A 96 -5.79 15.63 20.57
C VAL A 96 -7.21 15.86 21.05
N ILE A 97 -7.82 16.91 20.52
CA ILE A 97 -9.22 17.25 20.70
C ILE A 97 -9.92 16.92 19.37
N GLU A 98 -10.79 15.91 19.40
CA GLU A 98 -11.66 15.57 18.28
C GLU A 98 -12.98 16.33 18.41
N ASP A 99 -13.40 16.96 17.33
CA ASP A 99 -14.71 17.58 17.22
C ASP A 99 -15.77 16.50 16.94
N GLU A 100 -16.74 16.33 17.84
CA GLU A 100 -17.74 15.25 17.76
C GLU A 100 -18.73 15.39 16.58
N GLU A 101 -18.87 16.59 16.00
CA GLU A 101 -19.80 16.84 14.88
C GLU A 101 -19.12 16.59 13.54
N THR A 102 -17.87 17.03 13.40
CA THR A 102 -17.12 16.99 12.14
C THR A 102 -16.11 15.86 12.04
N GLY A 103 -15.70 15.28 13.17
CA GLY A 103 -14.59 14.32 13.26
C GLY A 103 -13.22 14.96 13.03
N PHE A 104 -13.10 16.29 13.04
CA PHE A 104 -11.83 16.97 12.86
C PHE A 104 -10.98 16.92 14.13
N ALA A 105 -9.69 16.65 13.94
CA ALA A 105 -8.71 16.57 15.01
C ALA A 105 -7.97 17.90 15.17
N TYR A 106 -7.71 18.28 16.41
CA TYR A 106 -7.01 19.51 16.75
C TYR A 106 -6.00 19.28 17.88
N ILE A 107 -4.97 20.13 17.93
CA ILE A 107 -4.11 20.31 19.10
C ILE A 107 -4.13 21.77 19.54
N GLU A 108 -3.91 21.99 20.83
CA GLU A 108 -3.73 23.34 21.38
C GLU A 108 -2.29 23.56 21.82
N ARG A 109 -1.69 24.65 21.32
CA ARG A 109 -0.33 25.08 21.66
C ARG A 109 -0.34 26.60 21.82
N ASP A 110 0.19 27.09 22.94
CA ASP A 110 0.32 28.52 23.23
C ASP A 110 -0.97 29.35 23.06
N GLY A 111 -2.13 28.76 23.37
CA GLY A 111 -3.45 29.41 23.25
C GLY A 111 -4.02 29.49 21.83
N VAL A 112 -3.40 28.77 20.88
CA VAL A 112 -3.87 28.61 19.50
C VAL A 112 -4.26 27.16 19.27
N ARG A 113 -5.43 26.96 18.64
CA ARG A 113 -5.94 25.65 18.24
C ARG A 113 -5.59 25.40 16.77
N TYR A 114 -4.80 24.37 16.52
CA TYR A 114 -4.37 23.95 15.19
C TYR A 114 -5.16 22.73 14.76
N GLN A 115 -5.78 22.78 13.58
CA GLN A 115 -6.35 21.60 12.95
C GLN A 115 -5.22 20.69 12.46
N LEU A 116 -5.36 19.37 12.62
CA LEU A 116 -4.39 18.41 12.13
C LEU A 116 -4.74 18.01 10.70
N GLY A 117 -3.79 18.19 9.78
CA GLY A 117 -3.92 17.79 8.39
C GLY A 117 -3.42 16.37 8.13
N LEU A 118 -3.45 15.98 6.85
CA LEU A 118 -3.08 14.64 6.40
C LEU A 118 -1.60 14.28 6.65
N ASP A 119 -0.66 15.22 6.50
CA ASP A 119 0.78 15.02 6.83
C ASP A 119 0.95 14.76 8.33
N PHE A 120 0.34 15.60 9.17
CA PHE A 120 0.45 15.44 10.62
C PHE A 120 -0.11 14.10 11.07
N LEU A 121 -1.33 13.77 10.62
CA LEU A 121 -2.03 12.56 11.05
C LEU A 121 -1.33 11.30 10.54
N SER A 122 -0.85 11.28 9.28
CA SER A 122 -0.15 10.10 8.75
C SER A 122 1.20 9.87 9.42
N MET A 123 1.91 10.94 9.80
CA MET A 123 3.15 10.86 10.57
C MET A 123 2.88 10.39 12.01
N ALA A 124 1.96 11.04 12.72
CA ALA A 124 1.65 10.71 14.11
C ALA A 124 1.16 9.27 14.28
N MET A 125 0.40 8.76 13.30
CA MET A 125 -0.12 7.39 13.27
C MET A 125 0.94 6.32 13.52
N VAL A 126 2.17 6.53 13.05
CA VAL A 126 3.23 5.51 13.13
C VAL A 126 4.40 5.91 14.02
N TYR A 127 4.54 7.20 14.33
CA TYR A 127 5.64 7.73 15.16
C TYR A 127 5.20 8.09 16.59
N ASN A 128 3.90 8.26 16.85
CA ASN A 128 3.37 8.75 18.13
C ASN A 128 2.40 7.76 18.78
N THR A 129 2.77 6.47 18.82
CA THR A 129 1.91 5.36 19.28
C THR A 129 2.07 5.00 20.76
N ALA A 130 2.96 5.68 21.48
CA ALA A 130 3.15 5.43 22.91
C ALA A 130 1.85 5.63 23.70
N VAL A 131 1.54 4.67 24.58
CA VAL A 131 0.31 4.68 25.41
C VAL A 131 0.39 5.80 26.46
N PRO A 132 -0.51 6.80 26.43
CA PRO A 132 -0.51 7.86 27.44
C PRO A 132 -0.88 7.35 28.83
N GLU A 133 -0.17 7.82 29.87
CA GLU A 133 -0.49 7.46 31.26
C GLU A 133 -1.90 7.92 31.66
N GLY A 134 -2.71 6.99 32.20
CA GLY A 134 -4.05 7.30 32.70
C GLY A 134 -5.08 7.60 31.60
N GLY A 135 -4.75 7.37 30.33
CA GLY A 135 -5.67 7.46 29.21
C GLY A 135 -6.65 6.28 29.12
N ILE A 136 -7.46 6.29 28.06
CA ILE A 136 -8.45 5.22 27.77
C ILE A 136 -7.89 4.10 26.89
N TRP A 137 -6.67 4.28 26.37
CA TRP A 137 -5.98 3.32 25.50
C TRP A 137 -5.20 2.31 26.35
N GLU A 138 -5.31 1.02 26.05
CA GLU A 138 -4.64 -0.05 26.82
C GLU A 138 -3.33 -0.47 26.15
N THR A 139 -3.24 -0.32 24.83
CA THR A 139 -2.13 -0.80 24.00
C THR A 139 -1.72 0.23 22.95
N GLU A 140 -0.53 0.06 22.37
CA GLU A 140 -0.08 0.90 21.24
C GLU A 140 -0.99 0.71 20.01
N ASP A 141 -1.55 -0.48 19.82
CA ASP A 141 -2.54 -0.77 18.76
C ASP A 141 -3.80 0.09 18.92
N ASP A 142 -4.27 0.32 20.16
CA ASP A 142 -5.41 1.20 20.42
C ASP A 142 -5.10 2.66 20.03
N VAL A 143 -3.88 3.12 20.33
CA VAL A 143 -3.41 4.47 20.00
C VAL A 143 -3.24 4.62 18.48
N TYR A 144 -2.61 3.65 17.84
CA TYR A 144 -2.45 3.58 16.39
C TYR A 144 -3.82 3.64 15.69
N ALA A 145 -4.77 2.79 16.11
CA ALA A 145 -6.11 2.76 15.54
C ALA A 145 -6.84 4.11 15.68
N ASN A 146 -6.60 4.84 16.79
CA ASN A 146 -7.21 6.15 16.99
C ASN A 146 -6.58 7.21 16.08
N TRP A 147 -5.25 7.21 15.89
CA TRP A 147 -4.63 8.08 14.89
C TRP A 147 -5.10 7.74 13.47
N TRP A 148 -5.18 6.45 13.15
CA TRP A 148 -5.67 5.96 11.87
C TRP A 148 -7.11 6.39 11.60
N LYS A 149 -7.98 6.34 12.62
CA LYS A 149 -9.35 6.87 12.59
C LYS A 149 -9.35 8.34 12.16
N LEU A 150 -8.60 9.18 12.86
CA LEU A 150 -8.53 10.62 12.57
C LEU A 150 -7.97 10.89 11.17
N TYR A 151 -6.96 10.13 10.74
CA TYR A 151 -6.42 10.19 9.38
C TYR A 151 -7.49 9.84 8.33
N MET A 152 -8.26 8.76 8.53
CA MET A 152 -9.35 8.38 7.60
C MET A 152 -10.47 9.43 7.54
N GLN A 153 -10.85 10.01 8.68
CA GLN A 153 -11.86 11.08 8.72
C GLN A 153 -11.40 12.30 7.92
N ARG A 154 -10.14 12.72 8.12
CA ARG A 154 -9.56 13.83 7.35
C ARG A 154 -9.41 13.48 5.87
N TRP A 155 -9.02 12.26 5.54
CA TRP A 155 -8.88 11.80 4.16
C TRP A 155 -10.23 11.81 3.45
N ASN A 156 -11.28 11.26 4.08
CA ASN A 156 -12.62 11.22 3.53
C ASN A 156 -13.17 12.64 3.29
N TYR A 157 -12.97 13.56 4.24
CA TYR A 157 -13.31 14.96 4.05
C TYR A 157 -12.53 15.62 2.91
N MET A 158 -11.21 15.44 2.86
CA MET A 158 -10.36 16.06 1.84
C MET A 158 -10.62 15.50 0.44
N MET A 159 -11.23 14.31 0.33
CA MET A 159 -11.48 13.56 -0.89
C MET A 159 -10.30 13.63 -1.87
N PRO A 160 -9.06 13.19 -1.50
CA PRO A 160 -7.90 13.27 -2.38
C PRO A 160 -8.07 12.56 -3.72
N GLU A 161 -9.01 11.62 -3.78
CA GLU A 161 -9.47 10.87 -4.95
C GLU A 161 -10.86 10.32 -4.64
N VAL A 162 -11.64 9.97 -5.66
CA VAL A 162 -12.99 9.39 -5.48
C VAL A 162 -12.93 7.88 -5.65
N PRO A 163 -13.04 7.08 -4.58
CA PRO A 163 -13.17 5.63 -4.72
C PRO A 163 -14.53 5.27 -5.34
N LEU A 164 -14.52 4.31 -6.27
CA LEU A 164 -15.70 3.96 -7.07
C LEU A 164 -16.14 2.51 -6.91
N TYR A 165 -15.22 1.58 -6.66
CA TYR A 165 -15.57 0.20 -6.32
C TYR A 165 -14.42 -0.52 -5.61
N SER A 166 -14.77 -1.50 -4.79
CA SER A 166 -13.89 -2.59 -4.37
C SER A 166 -14.56 -3.92 -4.72
N ASN A 167 -13.78 -4.87 -5.23
CA ASN A 167 -14.27 -6.18 -5.65
C ASN A 167 -14.39 -7.13 -4.46
N GLU A 168 -15.33 -8.06 -4.54
CA GLU A 168 -15.25 -9.32 -3.81
C GLU A 168 -14.50 -10.34 -4.68
N TYR A 169 -13.51 -11.00 -4.10
CA TYR A 169 -12.78 -12.09 -4.73
C TYR A 169 -13.31 -13.42 -4.22
N TYR A 170 -13.49 -14.36 -5.15
CA TYR A 170 -13.97 -15.70 -4.88
C TYR A 170 -12.85 -16.70 -5.12
N ASP A 171 -12.63 -17.54 -4.12
CA ASP A 171 -11.68 -18.65 -4.22
C ASP A 171 -12.49 -19.95 -4.30
N MET A 172 -12.17 -20.76 -5.30
CA MET A 172 -12.85 -22.03 -5.60
C MET A 172 -11.97 -23.20 -5.20
N TYR A 173 -12.59 -24.21 -4.59
CA TYR A 173 -11.89 -25.39 -4.09
C TYR A 173 -12.58 -26.68 -4.53
N ASN A 174 -11.79 -27.71 -4.82
CA ASN A 174 -12.24 -29.09 -4.80
C ASN A 174 -12.67 -29.44 -3.37
N ALA A 175 -13.88 -29.96 -3.18
CA ALA A 175 -14.45 -30.28 -1.87
C ALA A 175 -13.67 -31.36 -1.10
N GLN A 176 -12.72 -32.06 -1.72
CA GLN A 176 -11.78 -32.96 -1.03
C GLN A 176 -10.71 -32.20 -0.22
N ILE A 177 -10.54 -30.90 -0.44
CA ILE A 177 -9.70 -30.04 0.39
C ILE A 177 -10.57 -29.52 1.55
N LYS A 178 -10.17 -29.83 2.79
CA LYS A 178 -10.94 -29.49 4.01
C LYS A 178 -10.22 -28.41 4.82
N GLY A 179 -10.98 -27.71 5.65
CA GLY A 179 -10.49 -26.60 6.48
C GLY A 179 -10.62 -25.23 5.81
N VAL A 180 -11.02 -25.16 4.54
CA VAL A 180 -11.06 -23.90 3.77
C VAL A 180 -12.12 -22.91 4.29
N ALA A 181 -13.19 -23.39 4.93
CA ALA A 181 -14.21 -22.52 5.51
C ALA A 181 -13.81 -22.03 6.91
N GLU A 182 -13.13 -22.87 7.69
CA GLU A 182 -12.63 -22.54 9.03
C GLU A 182 -11.39 -21.65 8.98
N HIS A 183 -10.57 -21.80 7.93
CA HIS A 183 -9.34 -21.08 7.70
C HIS A 183 -9.32 -20.53 6.25
N PRO A 184 -10.19 -19.54 5.95
CA PRO A 184 -10.31 -19.00 4.62
C PRO A 184 -9.08 -18.18 4.23
N THR A 185 -8.90 -18.00 2.93
CA THR A 185 -7.98 -17.03 2.37
C THR A 185 -8.50 -15.60 2.57
N ASN A 186 -7.59 -14.63 2.48
CA ASN A 186 -7.90 -13.21 2.46
C ASN A 186 -6.83 -12.45 1.66
N PRO A 187 -6.93 -11.11 1.45
CA PRO A 187 -6.00 -10.37 0.61
C PRO A 187 -4.51 -10.44 1.03
N TYR A 188 -4.24 -10.75 2.29
CA TYR A 188 -2.89 -10.85 2.86
C TYR A 188 -2.52 -12.29 3.26
N TRP A 189 -3.43 -13.25 3.06
CA TRP A 189 -3.29 -14.65 3.44
C TRP A 189 -3.78 -15.56 2.31
N GLY A 190 -2.95 -15.69 1.27
CA GLY A 190 -3.25 -16.49 0.07
C GLY A 190 -3.23 -18.00 0.32
N PRO A 191 -3.63 -18.81 -0.69
CA PRO A 191 -3.66 -20.28 -0.59
C PRO A 191 -2.36 -20.90 -0.08
N GLU A 192 -1.21 -20.36 -0.49
CA GLU A 192 0.13 -20.82 -0.10
C GLU A 192 0.42 -20.67 1.41
N MET A 193 -0.24 -19.72 2.07
CA MET A 193 -0.16 -19.50 3.52
C MET A 193 -1.26 -20.28 4.24
N ALA A 194 -2.49 -20.26 3.71
CA ALA A 194 -3.67 -20.87 4.31
C ALA A 194 -3.61 -22.42 4.33
N LEU A 195 -2.97 -23.04 3.35
CA LEU A 195 -2.92 -24.51 3.23
C LEU A 195 -2.27 -25.22 4.42
N ILE A 196 -1.54 -24.51 5.27
CA ILE A 196 -0.98 -25.07 6.51
C ILE A 196 -2.07 -25.58 7.46
N ASP A 197 -3.24 -24.94 7.44
CA ASP A 197 -4.41 -25.29 8.25
C ASP A 197 -5.39 -26.23 7.51
N TRP A 198 -5.10 -26.57 6.25
CA TRP A 198 -5.94 -27.41 5.43
C TRP A 198 -5.49 -28.87 5.46
N THR A 199 -6.39 -29.75 5.02
CA THR A 199 -6.11 -31.18 4.80
C THR A 199 -6.63 -31.63 3.44
N SER A 200 -6.06 -32.70 2.89
CA SER A 200 -6.51 -33.28 1.63
C SER A 200 -7.06 -34.70 1.83
N GLU A 201 -8.29 -34.94 1.38
CA GLU A 201 -8.90 -36.27 1.33
C GLU A 201 -8.61 -37.01 0.01
N LYS A 202 -7.74 -36.47 -0.85
CA LYS A 202 -7.29 -37.16 -2.05
C LYS A 202 -6.43 -38.38 -1.69
N ALA A 203 -6.47 -39.41 -2.53
CA ALA A 203 -5.79 -40.68 -2.25
C ALA A 203 -4.26 -40.54 -2.15
N ASP A 204 -3.69 -39.52 -2.79
CA ASP A 204 -2.27 -39.17 -2.80
C ASP A 204 -1.92 -38.03 -1.83
N ASN A 205 -2.87 -37.59 -0.99
CA ASN A 205 -2.72 -36.49 -0.04
C ASN A 205 -2.08 -35.23 -0.67
N SER A 206 -2.51 -34.89 -1.89
CA SER A 206 -1.99 -33.75 -2.65
C SER A 206 -2.97 -32.58 -2.71
N ILE A 207 -2.47 -31.42 -3.11
CA ILE A 207 -3.25 -30.26 -3.53
C ILE A 207 -2.60 -29.65 -4.78
N ILE A 208 -3.41 -29.23 -5.74
CA ILE A 208 -2.94 -28.54 -6.95
C ILE A 208 -3.49 -27.11 -6.96
N ILE A 209 -2.61 -26.12 -6.87
CA ILE A 209 -2.96 -24.70 -6.83
C ILE A 209 -2.69 -24.09 -8.20
N GLY A 210 -3.73 -23.49 -8.80
CA GLY A 210 -3.63 -22.75 -10.06
C GLY A 210 -3.38 -21.26 -9.83
N ASN A 211 -2.51 -20.65 -10.64
CA ASN A 211 -2.30 -19.21 -10.68
C ASN A 211 -2.13 -18.73 -12.13
N VAL A 212 -2.52 -17.50 -12.42
CA VAL A 212 -2.43 -16.92 -13.78
C VAL A 212 -1.05 -16.31 -14.09
N THR A 213 -0.17 -16.18 -13.09
CA THR A 213 1.17 -15.61 -13.24
C THR A 213 2.20 -16.71 -13.54
N GLU A 214 2.91 -16.56 -14.66
CA GLU A 214 3.99 -17.46 -15.05
C GLU A 214 5.19 -17.39 -14.08
N MET A 215 5.73 -18.55 -13.71
CA MET A 215 6.90 -18.67 -12.84
C MET A 215 8.20 -18.28 -13.55
N SER A 216 9.13 -17.68 -12.79
CA SER A 216 10.49 -17.40 -13.28
C SER A 216 11.54 -18.34 -12.70
N GLY A 217 11.21 -19.07 -11.62
CA GLY A 217 12.10 -20.01 -10.95
C GLY A 217 13.00 -19.37 -9.89
N LYS A 218 12.74 -18.12 -9.47
CA LYS A 218 13.52 -17.43 -8.42
C LYS A 218 13.02 -17.78 -7.01
N PHE A 219 12.93 -19.06 -6.70
CA PHE A 219 12.25 -19.53 -5.48
C PHE A 219 13.02 -19.26 -4.18
N ARG A 220 14.35 -19.11 -4.24
CA ARG A 220 15.17 -18.79 -3.06
C ARG A 220 15.13 -17.32 -2.68
N TYR A 221 14.85 -16.44 -3.65
CA TYR A 221 14.64 -15.01 -3.45
C TYR A 221 13.85 -14.41 -4.63
N ALA A 222 12.53 -14.32 -4.50
CA ALA A 222 11.60 -13.94 -5.55
C ALA A 222 11.81 -12.52 -6.07
N ALA A 223 12.32 -11.61 -5.23
CA ALA A 223 12.63 -10.23 -5.62
C ALA A 223 14.06 -10.05 -6.16
N PHE A 224 14.84 -11.12 -6.34
CA PHE A 224 16.21 -11.03 -6.83
C PHE A 224 16.29 -10.33 -8.19
N GLY A 225 17.01 -9.20 -8.25
CA GLY A 225 17.14 -8.34 -9.43
C GLY A 225 15.90 -7.50 -9.77
N GLY A 226 14.88 -7.49 -8.91
CA GLY A 226 13.62 -6.74 -9.08
C GLY A 226 13.38 -5.70 -7.98
N THR A 227 12.31 -4.91 -8.10
CA THR A 227 11.76 -4.12 -6.96
C THR A 227 10.68 -4.91 -6.25
N ASN A 228 9.79 -5.51 -7.05
CA ASN A 228 8.69 -6.32 -6.58
C ASN A 228 8.96 -7.77 -7.00
N PRO A 229 8.61 -8.75 -6.15
CA PRO A 229 8.72 -10.16 -6.50
C PRO A 229 7.68 -10.54 -7.57
N ASN A 230 7.98 -11.57 -8.36
CA ASN A 230 6.96 -12.26 -9.15
C ASN A 230 6.00 -12.98 -8.17
N ALA A 231 4.69 -12.87 -8.39
CA ALA A 231 3.68 -13.34 -7.45
C ALA A 231 3.77 -14.85 -7.18
N THR A 232 3.96 -15.67 -8.22
CA THR A 232 4.08 -17.12 -8.05
C THR A 232 5.40 -17.52 -7.42
N ASP A 233 6.51 -16.88 -7.81
CA ASP A 233 7.81 -17.14 -7.17
C ASP A 233 7.77 -16.77 -5.68
N LEU A 234 7.07 -15.69 -5.30
CA LEU A 234 6.85 -15.32 -3.90
C LEU A 234 6.01 -16.36 -3.17
N ALA A 235 4.94 -16.86 -3.77
CA ALA A 235 4.11 -17.89 -3.17
C ALA A 235 4.91 -19.16 -2.85
N ILE A 236 5.79 -19.57 -3.77
CA ILE A 236 6.71 -20.69 -3.56
C ILE A 236 7.76 -20.35 -2.49
N GLN A 237 8.31 -19.13 -2.48
CA GLN A 237 9.22 -18.70 -1.43
C GLN A 237 8.56 -18.76 -0.05
N ASN A 238 7.31 -18.32 0.09
CA ASN A 238 6.55 -18.35 1.34
C ASN A 238 6.34 -19.77 1.87
N MET A 239 6.23 -20.77 0.99
CA MET A 239 6.14 -22.18 1.39
C MET A 239 7.50 -22.82 1.71
N THR A 240 8.61 -22.22 1.29
CA THR A 240 9.93 -22.87 1.29
C THR A 240 10.96 -22.19 2.19
N VAL A 241 10.71 -20.93 2.55
CA VAL A 241 11.43 -20.16 3.57
C VAL A 241 10.53 -20.03 4.79
N GLY A 242 11.04 -20.35 5.97
CA GLY A 242 10.28 -20.25 7.21
C GLY A 242 11.16 -20.01 8.43
N MET A 243 10.60 -20.35 9.59
CA MET A 243 11.21 -20.15 10.91
C MET A 243 11.55 -18.67 11.18
N GLN A 244 10.73 -17.75 10.66
CA GLN A 244 10.88 -16.32 10.88
C GLN A 244 10.77 -15.96 12.37
N THR A 245 11.59 -15.01 12.84
CA THR A 245 11.56 -14.50 14.23
C THR A 245 10.30 -13.67 14.50
N VAL A 246 9.84 -12.93 13.50
CA VAL A 246 8.59 -12.16 13.49
C VAL A 246 7.73 -12.71 12.37
N ALA A 247 6.51 -13.12 12.69
CA ALA A 247 5.55 -13.65 11.75
C ALA A 247 4.50 -12.59 11.39
N THR A 248 4.04 -12.62 10.15
CA THR A 248 2.77 -11.98 9.78
C THR A 248 1.62 -12.90 10.22
N ASN A 249 0.61 -12.34 10.86
CA ASN A 249 -0.58 -13.08 11.27
C ASN A 249 -1.67 -13.05 10.18
N LYS A 250 -2.78 -13.77 10.39
CA LYS A 250 -3.86 -13.94 9.41
C LYS A 250 -4.57 -12.62 9.09
N GLU A 251 -4.58 -11.68 10.02
CA GLU A 251 -5.17 -10.34 9.91
C GLU A 251 -4.19 -9.31 9.33
N GLY A 252 -2.96 -9.73 9.04
CA GLY A 252 -1.91 -8.89 8.46
C GLY A 252 -1.12 -8.03 9.47
N GLY A 253 -1.25 -8.29 10.76
CA GLY A 253 -0.35 -7.76 11.80
C GLY A 253 0.98 -8.51 11.87
N PHE A 254 1.87 -8.08 12.77
CA PHE A 254 3.17 -8.71 13.03
C PHE A 254 3.30 -9.12 14.49
N GLU A 255 3.85 -10.30 14.74
CA GLU A 255 4.07 -10.79 16.11
C GLU A 255 5.31 -11.65 16.24
N TRP A 256 5.82 -11.78 17.47
CA TRP A 256 6.94 -12.67 17.77
C TRP A 256 6.54 -14.13 17.58
N ASN A 257 7.33 -14.87 16.80
CA ASN A 257 7.06 -16.28 16.52
C ASN A 257 7.51 -17.19 17.67
N THR A 258 6.60 -17.47 18.60
CA THR A 258 6.88 -18.31 19.77
C THR A 258 7.16 -19.79 19.44
N THR A 259 6.85 -20.25 18.22
CA THR A 259 7.26 -21.57 17.73
C THR A 259 8.76 -21.64 17.48
N VAL A 260 9.37 -20.53 17.09
CA VAL A 260 10.81 -20.41 16.76
C VAL A 260 11.63 -19.91 17.95
N LEU A 261 11.11 -18.93 18.69
CA LEU A 261 11.84 -18.24 19.75
C LEU A 261 11.80 -19.03 21.07
N ALA A 262 12.93 -19.06 21.78
CA ALA A 262 13.04 -19.70 23.09
C ALA A 262 12.42 -18.84 24.21
N SER A 263 12.33 -17.53 23.98
CA SER A 263 11.70 -16.53 24.83
C SER A 263 11.34 -15.32 23.98
N GLU A 264 10.43 -14.48 24.47
CA GLU A 264 10.24 -13.15 23.89
C GLU A 264 11.57 -12.38 23.89
N PRO A 265 11.93 -11.67 22.81
CA PRO A 265 13.19 -10.93 22.73
C PRO A 265 13.29 -9.82 23.78
N GLU A 266 14.49 -9.64 24.33
CA GLU A 266 14.78 -8.50 25.19
C GLU A 266 15.03 -7.27 24.31
N ALA A 267 14.20 -6.23 24.47
CA ALA A 267 14.35 -4.95 23.79
C ALA A 267 14.91 -3.90 24.75
N VAL A 268 16.02 -3.26 24.37
CA VAL A 268 16.69 -2.22 25.16
C VAL A 268 16.79 -0.94 24.34
N GLU A 269 16.23 0.14 24.85
CA GLU A 269 16.51 1.49 24.36
C GLU A 269 17.88 1.95 24.88
N ASN A 270 18.76 2.31 23.95
CA ASN A 270 20.10 2.74 24.25
C ASN A 270 20.15 4.25 24.49
N ALA A 271 21.20 4.70 25.20
CA ALA A 271 21.36 6.11 25.54
C ALA A 271 21.52 7.05 24.33
N ASP A 272 21.86 6.52 23.15
CA ASP A 272 21.97 7.26 21.90
C ASP A 272 20.65 7.28 21.09
N GLY A 273 19.58 6.68 21.61
CA GLY A 273 18.26 6.57 20.98
C GLY A 273 18.10 5.35 20.06
N SER A 274 19.15 4.56 19.84
CA SER A 274 19.03 3.28 19.12
C SER A 274 18.28 2.24 19.98
N LYS A 275 17.73 1.20 19.37
CA LYS A 275 17.06 0.10 20.08
C LYS A 275 17.71 -1.23 19.72
N THR A 276 18.08 -2.02 20.73
CA THR A 276 18.67 -3.34 20.54
C THR A 276 17.67 -4.43 20.91
N TYR A 277 17.40 -5.34 19.97
CA TYR A 277 16.67 -6.58 20.20
C TYR A 277 17.65 -7.74 20.36
N THR A 278 17.60 -8.44 21.49
CA THR A 278 18.34 -9.69 21.72
C THR A 278 17.41 -10.87 21.49
N ILE A 279 17.70 -11.66 20.46
CA ILE A 279 16.83 -12.72 19.95
C ILE A 279 17.48 -14.07 20.27
N LYS A 280 16.71 -14.94 20.93
CA LYS A 280 17.10 -16.31 21.24
C LYS A 280 16.20 -17.30 20.53
N ILE A 281 16.75 -18.08 19.60
CA ILE A 281 16.03 -19.15 18.90
C ILE A 281 16.08 -20.45 19.71
N LYS A 282 15.14 -21.36 19.46
CA LYS A 282 15.19 -22.71 20.04
C LYS A 282 16.35 -23.52 19.46
N ASP A 283 16.97 -24.35 20.29
CA ASP A 283 18.17 -25.14 19.94
C ASP A 283 17.87 -26.45 19.19
N ASN A 284 16.58 -26.77 19.00
CA ASN A 284 16.11 -28.00 18.36
C ASN A 284 15.57 -27.78 16.94
N LEU A 285 15.70 -26.57 16.40
CA LEU A 285 15.29 -26.22 15.05
C LEU A 285 16.21 -26.86 14.01
N LYS A 286 15.64 -27.30 12.88
CA LYS A 286 16.37 -28.00 11.83
C LYS A 286 15.88 -27.64 10.44
N PHE A 287 16.77 -27.65 9.48
CA PHE A 287 16.42 -27.61 8.07
C PHE A 287 15.85 -28.95 7.59
N SER A 288 15.32 -28.97 6.36
CA SER A 288 14.68 -30.13 5.76
C SER A 288 15.57 -31.36 5.59
N ASP A 289 16.89 -31.22 5.63
CA ASP A 289 17.85 -32.34 5.62
C ASP A 289 18.22 -32.82 7.03
N GLY A 290 17.65 -32.21 8.07
CA GLY A 290 17.92 -32.48 9.48
C GLY A 290 19.13 -31.74 10.06
N SER A 291 19.83 -30.92 9.27
CA SER A 291 20.91 -30.07 9.78
C SER A 291 20.37 -29.04 10.78
N PRO A 292 21.14 -28.71 11.84
CA PRO A 292 20.68 -27.77 12.87
C PRO A 292 20.62 -26.34 12.32
N VAL A 293 19.61 -25.58 12.76
CA VAL A 293 19.52 -24.13 12.52
C VAL A 293 20.25 -23.38 13.64
N THR A 294 21.04 -22.38 13.28
CA THR A 294 21.85 -21.58 14.20
C THR A 294 21.67 -20.08 13.96
N ALA A 295 22.23 -19.24 14.83
CA ALA A 295 22.24 -17.78 14.68
C ALA A 295 22.81 -17.32 13.32
N LYS A 296 23.78 -18.05 12.74
CA LYS A 296 24.36 -17.72 11.43
C LYS A 296 23.32 -17.72 10.31
N ASP A 297 22.38 -18.66 10.39
CA ASP A 297 21.35 -18.87 9.38
C ASP A 297 20.31 -17.74 9.35
N TYR A 298 20.18 -16.98 10.45
CA TYR A 298 19.36 -15.77 10.51
C TYR A 298 20.12 -14.53 10.02
N LEU A 299 21.43 -14.47 10.22
CA LEU A 299 22.25 -13.31 9.89
C LEU A 299 22.68 -13.28 8.41
N VAL A 300 22.91 -14.44 7.81
CA VAL A 300 23.56 -14.56 6.49
C VAL A 300 22.85 -13.79 5.38
N PHE A 301 21.52 -13.87 5.29
CA PHE A 301 20.77 -13.23 4.20
C PHE A 301 20.90 -11.72 4.28
N THR A 302 20.63 -11.14 5.46
CA THR A 302 20.75 -9.70 5.69
C THR A 302 22.16 -9.20 5.41
N MET A 303 23.19 -9.95 5.83
CA MET A 303 24.58 -9.58 5.54
C MET A 303 24.91 -9.65 4.05
N VAL A 304 24.54 -10.73 3.35
CA VAL A 304 24.80 -10.87 1.90
C VAL A 304 24.16 -9.74 1.12
N PHE A 305 22.86 -9.51 1.34
CA PHE A 305 22.07 -8.48 0.64
C PHE A 305 22.21 -7.07 1.24
N SER A 306 23.25 -6.87 2.07
CA SER A 306 23.77 -5.57 2.49
C SER A 306 25.23 -5.36 2.07
N SER A 307 25.80 -6.22 1.23
CA SER A 307 27.16 -6.09 0.67
C SER A 307 27.22 -5.72 -0.84
N PRO A 308 28.30 -5.06 -1.30
CA PRO A 308 28.57 -4.81 -2.73
C PRO A 308 28.61 -6.07 -3.61
N VAL A 309 28.88 -7.24 -3.03
CA VAL A 309 28.87 -8.52 -3.75
C VAL A 309 27.46 -8.83 -4.28
N ALA A 310 26.43 -8.60 -3.46
CA ALA A 310 25.04 -8.76 -3.88
C ALA A 310 24.60 -7.71 -4.90
N VAL A 311 25.13 -6.48 -4.85
CA VAL A 311 24.88 -5.46 -5.91
C VAL A 311 25.30 -6.00 -7.26
N GLN A 312 26.50 -6.57 -7.32
CA GLN A 312 27.02 -7.12 -8.57
C GLN A 312 26.21 -8.34 -9.02
N ALA A 313 25.78 -9.20 -8.09
CA ALA A 313 24.96 -10.37 -8.41
C ALA A 313 23.57 -10.00 -8.93
N ALA A 314 22.87 -9.07 -8.27
CA ALA A 314 21.49 -8.71 -8.58
C ALA A 314 21.38 -7.61 -9.64
N GLY A 315 22.47 -6.87 -9.90
CA GLY A 315 22.46 -5.70 -10.79
C GLY A 315 21.66 -4.51 -10.24
N LYS A 316 21.43 -4.44 -8.92
CA LYS A 316 20.56 -3.45 -8.27
C LYS A 316 20.99 -3.16 -6.83
N ASP A 317 20.45 -2.08 -6.25
CA ASP A 317 20.60 -1.72 -4.83
C ASP A 317 20.16 -2.84 -3.88
N HIS A 318 20.83 -2.90 -2.73
CA HIS A 318 20.85 -4.02 -1.80
C HIS A 318 20.73 -3.46 -0.38
N GLN A 319 19.53 -3.52 0.19
CA GLN A 319 19.13 -2.67 1.31
C GLN A 319 18.57 -3.47 2.49
N SER A 320 18.86 -4.77 2.57
CA SER A 320 18.24 -5.67 3.56
C SER A 320 18.52 -5.25 5.01
N GLY A 321 19.65 -4.60 5.28
CA GLY A 321 20.03 -4.12 6.60
C GLY A 321 19.89 -2.61 6.79
N ARG A 322 19.15 -1.90 5.93
CA ARG A 322 19.17 -0.42 5.89
C ARG A 322 18.86 0.30 7.20
N THR A 323 18.05 -0.30 8.07
CA THR A 323 17.62 0.23 9.38
C THR A 323 18.61 -0.07 10.50
N ILE A 324 19.66 -0.83 10.22
CA ILE A 324 20.55 -1.39 11.24
C ILE A 324 21.80 -0.53 11.36
N VAL A 325 22.22 -0.25 12.59
CA VAL A 325 23.44 0.50 12.89
C VAL A 325 24.63 -0.06 12.10
N GLY A 326 25.39 0.83 11.45
CA GLY A 326 26.58 0.45 10.68
C GLY A 326 26.32 -0.02 9.24
N PHE A 327 25.06 -0.12 8.80
CA PHE A 327 24.71 -0.53 7.43
C PHE A 327 25.44 0.30 6.36
N LYS A 328 25.45 1.63 6.49
CA LYS A 328 26.08 2.53 5.51
C LYS A 328 27.59 2.27 5.35
N ASP A 329 28.27 1.93 6.44
CA ASP A 329 29.69 1.57 6.39
C ASP A 329 29.86 0.18 5.77
N PHE A 330 29.02 -0.78 6.13
CA PHE A 330 29.10 -2.15 5.63
C PHE A 330 28.76 -2.26 4.13
N ASN A 331 27.77 -1.50 3.65
CA ASN A 331 27.28 -1.55 2.27
C ASN A 331 28.25 -0.98 1.23
N THR A 332 29.28 -0.27 1.68
CA THR A 332 30.32 0.30 0.82
C THR A 332 31.64 -0.46 0.93
N TYR A 333 31.74 -1.45 1.82
CA TYR A 333 32.97 -2.21 2.02
C TYR A 333 33.21 -3.23 0.90
N THR A 334 34.32 -3.07 0.18
CA THR A 334 34.68 -3.88 -1.00
C THR A 334 35.77 -4.93 -0.74
N GLY A 335 36.10 -5.21 0.52
CA GLY A 335 37.18 -6.13 0.90
C GLY A 335 38.40 -5.45 1.53
N PRO A 336 39.49 -6.20 1.79
CA PRO A 336 40.63 -5.72 2.60
C PRO A 336 41.29 -4.42 2.14
N ASP A 337 41.27 -4.17 0.82
CA ASP A 337 41.85 -2.98 0.20
C ASP A 337 40.82 -1.84 0.00
N SER A 338 39.64 -1.93 0.62
CA SER A 338 38.57 -0.96 0.43
C SER A 338 38.98 0.44 0.89
N ALA A 339 38.63 1.45 0.08
CA ALA A 339 38.93 2.85 0.37
C ALA A 339 37.89 3.51 1.29
N GLU A 340 36.67 2.97 1.30
CA GLU A 340 35.51 3.46 2.06
C GLU A 340 34.81 2.28 2.73
N GLY A 341 33.93 2.57 3.69
CA GLY A 341 33.20 1.54 4.41
C GLY A 341 34.03 0.76 5.43
N LYS A 342 33.39 -0.20 6.09
CA LYS A 342 33.98 -1.07 7.11
C LYS A 342 33.47 -2.49 6.94
N LYS A 343 34.36 -3.47 7.15
CA LYS A 343 33.99 -4.89 7.12
C LYS A 343 32.92 -5.28 8.14
N THR A 344 32.85 -4.56 9.26
CA THR A 344 32.02 -4.89 10.41
C THR A 344 30.64 -4.27 10.26
N PHE A 345 29.61 -5.10 10.31
CA PHE A 345 28.22 -4.68 10.43
C PHE A 345 27.87 -4.51 11.91
N ALA A 346 28.10 -3.30 12.43
CA ALA A 346 28.12 -3.02 13.86
C ALA A 346 26.80 -3.34 14.61
N GLY A 347 25.66 -3.13 13.95
CA GLY A 347 24.34 -3.36 14.54
C GLY A 347 23.89 -4.82 14.53
N LEU A 348 24.68 -5.76 14.01
CA LEU A 348 24.37 -7.19 14.07
C LEU A 348 25.42 -7.90 14.92
N ARG A 349 24.97 -8.69 15.90
CA ARG A 349 25.85 -9.47 16.80
C ARG A 349 25.52 -10.94 16.76
N MET A 350 26.54 -11.79 16.74
CA MET A 350 26.43 -13.23 16.95
C MET A 350 26.92 -13.55 18.36
N ILE A 351 25.99 -13.69 19.32
CA ILE A 351 26.31 -13.81 20.75
C ILE A 351 26.73 -15.25 21.09
N ASP A 352 25.95 -16.22 20.62
CA ASP A 352 26.27 -17.65 20.68
C ASP A 352 25.58 -18.40 19.53
N ASP A 353 25.61 -19.74 19.54
CA ASP A 353 25.07 -20.58 18.47
C ASP A 353 23.55 -20.38 18.24
N TYR A 354 22.81 -19.89 19.24
CA TYR A 354 21.35 -19.75 19.21
C TYR A 354 20.86 -18.36 19.64
N THR A 355 21.77 -17.42 19.85
CA THR A 355 21.47 -16.06 20.30
C THR A 355 22.19 -15.06 19.43
N PHE A 356 21.45 -14.10 18.90
CA PHE A 356 21.98 -12.98 18.14
C PHE A 356 21.25 -11.69 18.53
N SER A 357 21.80 -10.54 18.16
CA SER A 357 21.10 -9.27 18.37
C SER A 357 21.13 -8.41 17.12
N VAL A 358 20.13 -7.54 17.03
CA VAL A 358 20.06 -6.46 16.05
C VAL A 358 19.89 -5.13 16.78
N THR A 359 20.64 -4.11 16.37
CA THR A 359 20.53 -2.74 16.87
C THR A 359 20.04 -1.84 15.74
N ILE A 360 18.83 -1.32 15.92
CA ILE A 360 18.15 -0.42 14.99
C ILE A 360 18.69 0.99 15.19
N ASP A 361 18.99 1.66 14.07
CA ASP A 361 19.50 3.02 14.08
C ASP A 361 18.48 3.99 14.71
N ALA A 362 18.96 4.91 15.55
CA ALA A 362 18.12 5.89 16.24
C ALA A 362 17.33 6.78 15.27
N ALA A 363 17.81 6.94 14.03
CA ALA A 363 17.11 7.70 13.00
C ALA A 363 15.81 7.03 12.51
N GLU A 364 15.63 5.74 12.79
CA GLU A 364 14.48 4.94 12.38
C GLU A 364 13.47 4.74 13.53
N LEU A 365 13.66 5.44 14.66
CA LEU A 365 12.90 5.25 15.89
C LEU A 365 12.39 6.59 16.48
N PRO A 366 11.28 6.57 17.24
CA PRO A 366 10.37 5.43 17.46
C PRO A 366 9.63 5.04 16.18
N TYR A 367 9.06 3.85 16.09
CA TYR A 367 8.23 3.45 14.95
C TYR A 367 7.28 2.31 15.34
N PHE A 368 6.00 2.42 14.99
CA PHE A 368 4.97 1.46 15.39
C PHE A 368 5.27 0.03 14.90
N TYR A 369 5.73 -0.10 13.65
CA TYR A 369 6.11 -1.41 13.09
C TYR A 369 7.60 -1.74 13.31
N ASP A 370 8.28 -1.17 14.32
CA ASP A 370 9.72 -1.41 14.55
C ASP A 370 10.07 -2.87 14.85
N ILE A 371 9.11 -3.67 15.32
CA ILE A 371 9.24 -5.13 15.48
C ILE A 371 9.67 -5.79 14.16
N THR A 372 9.21 -5.27 13.02
CA THR A 372 9.56 -5.80 11.70
C THR A 372 11.05 -5.65 11.38
N TYR A 373 11.74 -4.68 12.00
CA TYR A 373 13.19 -4.54 11.85
C TYR A 373 13.99 -5.62 12.59
N ALA A 374 13.33 -6.39 13.46
CA ALA A 374 13.84 -7.59 14.09
C ALA A 374 13.30 -8.88 13.44
N GLY A 375 12.70 -8.78 12.25
CA GLY A 375 12.25 -9.90 11.43
C GLY A 375 13.39 -10.53 10.61
N PHE A 376 13.74 -11.77 10.94
CA PHE A 376 14.74 -12.57 10.24
C PHE A 376 14.18 -13.97 9.98
N SER A 377 14.47 -14.55 8.82
CA SER A 377 14.13 -15.95 8.48
C SER A 377 15.38 -16.81 8.45
N ALA A 378 15.23 -18.12 8.67
CA ALA A 378 16.35 -19.05 8.61
C ALA A 378 16.70 -19.37 7.15
N TYR A 379 17.89 -18.99 6.72
CA TYR A 379 18.47 -19.35 5.42
C TYR A 379 19.70 -20.21 5.63
N TYR A 380 19.80 -21.33 4.90
CA TYR A 380 20.93 -22.23 5.02
C TYR A 380 22.25 -21.52 4.65
N THR A 381 23.10 -21.24 5.63
CA THR A 381 24.29 -20.39 5.45
C THR A 381 25.18 -20.83 4.28
N PRO A 382 25.58 -22.12 4.15
CA PRO A 382 26.44 -22.54 3.04
C PRO A 382 25.83 -22.36 1.64
N MET A 383 24.50 -22.27 1.53
CA MET A 383 23.84 -21.95 0.26
C MET A 383 24.26 -20.59 -0.26
N TRP A 384 24.34 -19.57 0.60
CA TRP A 384 24.64 -18.21 0.18
C TRP A 384 26.12 -17.90 0.11
N ILE A 385 26.93 -18.49 0.99
CA ILE A 385 28.33 -18.08 1.18
C ILE A 385 29.36 -19.21 1.09
N LYS A 386 28.95 -20.44 0.75
CA LYS A 386 29.83 -21.62 0.67
C LYS A 386 30.57 -21.83 2.01
N ASP A 387 31.90 -21.88 1.96
CA ASP A 387 32.81 -22.08 3.11
C ASP A 387 33.25 -20.76 3.77
N VAL A 388 32.75 -19.61 3.33
CA VAL A 388 33.06 -18.30 3.96
C VAL A 388 32.55 -18.30 5.40
N GLU A 389 33.36 -17.78 6.31
CA GLU A 389 33.00 -17.70 7.73
C GLU A 389 32.31 -16.37 8.06
N ILE A 390 31.25 -16.43 8.87
CA ILE A 390 30.71 -15.27 9.60
C ILE A 390 31.41 -15.21 10.97
N LYS A 391 32.02 -14.08 11.28
CA LYS A 391 32.78 -13.82 12.52
C LYS A 391 32.20 -12.62 13.26
N ASP A 392 32.35 -12.61 14.58
CA ASP A 392 32.06 -11.47 15.46
C ASP A 392 33.18 -11.39 16.50
N ASP A 393 33.84 -10.24 16.61
CA ASP A 393 34.98 -10.02 17.51
C ASP A 393 34.64 -9.16 18.73
N GLY A 394 33.36 -8.82 18.92
CA GLY A 394 32.93 -7.87 19.95
C GLY A 394 32.28 -6.60 19.39
N GLU A 395 32.53 -6.28 18.13
CA GLU A 395 32.15 -4.99 17.53
C GLU A 395 31.09 -5.11 16.42
N GLY A 396 30.65 -6.32 16.10
CA GLY A 396 29.72 -6.60 15.01
C GLY A 396 30.15 -7.79 14.16
N VAL A 397 29.21 -8.29 13.35
CA VAL A 397 29.48 -9.42 12.45
C VAL A 397 30.21 -8.97 11.17
N TYR A 398 31.05 -9.84 10.61
CA TYR A 398 31.71 -9.63 9.32
C TYR A 398 31.98 -10.96 8.61
N PHE A 399 32.06 -10.92 7.28
CA PHE A 399 32.53 -12.05 6.47
C PHE A 399 34.05 -12.16 6.49
N SER A 400 34.58 -13.38 6.40
CA SER A 400 36.00 -13.57 6.09
C SER A 400 36.34 -13.02 4.70
N ASP A 401 37.61 -12.64 4.49
CA ASP A 401 38.06 -11.88 3.31
C ASP A 401 37.77 -12.60 1.98
N GLU A 402 37.68 -13.93 2.01
CA GLU A 402 37.40 -14.77 0.84
C GLU A 402 36.08 -14.39 0.15
N PHE A 403 35.10 -13.85 0.88
CA PHE A 403 33.82 -13.39 0.34
C PHE A 403 33.99 -12.29 -0.73
N TYR A 404 35.03 -11.46 -0.58
CA TYR A 404 35.32 -10.32 -1.44
C TYR A 404 36.38 -10.63 -2.51
N THR A 405 36.75 -11.90 -2.69
CA THR A 405 37.76 -12.30 -3.68
C THR A 405 37.28 -12.00 -5.10
N MET A 406 38.19 -11.45 -5.92
CA MET A 406 37.98 -11.23 -7.35
C MET A 406 39.05 -11.96 -8.16
N SER A 407 38.65 -12.91 -9.01
CA SER A 407 39.60 -13.63 -9.86
C SER A 407 40.14 -12.80 -11.04
N ASP A 408 39.40 -11.78 -11.50
CA ASP A 408 39.77 -10.91 -12.64
C ASP A 408 39.99 -9.43 -12.26
N GLY A 409 39.84 -9.09 -10.98
CA GLY A 409 39.96 -7.73 -10.44
C GLY A 409 38.76 -6.81 -10.71
N GLU A 410 37.70 -7.31 -11.36
CA GLU A 410 36.48 -6.55 -11.64
C GLU A 410 35.22 -7.21 -11.05
N LYS A 411 35.22 -8.55 -10.91
CA LYS A 411 34.08 -9.34 -10.46
C LYS A 411 34.38 -10.16 -9.23
N TYR A 412 33.48 -10.08 -8.25
CA TYR A 412 33.48 -10.95 -7.09
C TYR A 412 33.10 -12.37 -7.53
N ASP A 413 33.93 -13.34 -7.16
CA ASP A 413 33.65 -14.75 -7.47
C ASP A 413 32.36 -15.24 -6.79
N MET A 414 32.05 -14.66 -5.62
CA MET A 414 30.82 -14.95 -4.87
C MET A 414 29.57 -14.35 -5.51
N ALA A 415 29.67 -13.27 -6.31
CA ALA A 415 28.51 -12.68 -6.97
C ALA A 415 27.87 -13.65 -7.98
N ALA A 416 28.71 -14.35 -8.77
CA ALA A 416 28.24 -15.37 -9.71
C ALA A 416 27.54 -16.54 -9.01
N HIS A 417 28.05 -16.94 -7.84
CA HIS A 417 27.41 -17.96 -7.00
C HIS A 417 26.05 -17.51 -6.48
N ILE A 418 25.96 -16.29 -5.93
CA ILE A 418 24.68 -15.73 -5.43
C ILE A 418 23.64 -15.67 -6.56
N GLU A 419 24.05 -15.25 -7.77
CA GLU A 419 23.18 -15.24 -8.94
C GLU A 419 22.66 -16.65 -9.29
N GLU A 420 23.54 -17.66 -9.31
CA GLU A 420 23.17 -19.07 -9.56
C GLU A 420 22.18 -19.58 -8.49
N ILE A 421 22.48 -19.34 -7.21
CA ILE A 421 21.67 -19.77 -6.07
C ILE A 421 20.29 -19.15 -6.07
N SER A 422 20.15 -17.89 -6.51
CA SER A 422 18.85 -17.24 -6.62
C SER A 422 17.87 -18.01 -7.52
N ARG A 423 18.39 -18.84 -8.43
CA ARG A 423 17.64 -19.67 -9.40
C ARG A 423 17.66 -21.17 -9.05
N ASN A 424 18.09 -21.54 -7.84
CA ASN A 424 18.03 -22.93 -7.39
C ASN A 424 16.57 -23.34 -7.16
N THR A 425 16.13 -24.39 -7.87
CA THR A 425 14.74 -24.90 -7.83
C THR A 425 14.67 -26.38 -7.46
N ASP A 426 15.62 -26.87 -6.66
CA ASP A 426 15.71 -28.27 -6.24
C ASP A 426 16.19 -28.39 -4.78
N THR A 427 16.45 -29.63 -4.35
CA THR A 427 16.90 -29.93 -2.97
C THR A 427 18.41 -30.00 -2.82
N THR A 428 19.19 -29.39 -3.73
CA THR A 428 20.67 -29.31 -3.57
C THR A 428 21.05 -28.65 -2.25
N TYR A 429 20.25 -27.68 -1.81
CA TYR A 429 20.33 -27.07 -0.49
C TYR A 429 19.03 -27.31 0.27
N PRO A 430 19.09 -27.47 1.60
CA PRO A 430 17.90 -27.71 2.38
C PRO A 430 17.05 -26.44 2.51
N TYR A 431 15.82 -26.60 3.00
CA TYR A 431 14.82 -25.55 3.16
C TYR A 431 14.42 -25.41 4.63
N SER A 432 13.93 -24.24 5.01
CA SER A 432 13.45 -23.94 6.37
C SER A 432 11.92 -23.87 6.48
N GLY A 433 11.23 -23.74 5.35
CA GLY A 433 9.78 -23.62 5.29
C GLY A 433 9.02 -24.94 5.45
N PRO A 434 7.67 -24.87 5.43
CA PRO A 434 6.79 -26.02 5.52
C PRO A 434 6.94 -27.03 4.37
N TYR A 435 7.48 -26.60 3.23
CA TYR A 435 7.67 -27.43 2.05
C TYR A 435 9.07 -27.28 1.43
N VAL A 436 9.47 -28.27 0.64
CA VAL A 436 10.71 -28.28 -0.16
C VAL A 436 10.34 -28.35 -1.65
N VAL A 437 11.08 -27.65 -2.51
CA VAL A 437 10.89 -27.80 -3.97
C VAL A 437 11.54 -29.10 -4.42
N GLU A 438 10.71 -30.05 -4.88
CA GLU A 438 11.16 -31.33 -5.45
C GLU A 438 11.53 -31.17 -6.92
N SER A 439 10.74 -30.43 -7.69
CA SER A 439 11.01 -30.16 -9.10
C SER A 439 10.33 -28.89 -9.61
N TYR A 440 10.87 -28.35 -10.71
CA TYR A 440 10.31 -27.25 -11.47
C TYR A 440 10.38 -27.58 -12.97
N ASP A 441 9.22 -27.60 -13.63
CA ASP A 441 9.11 -27.72 -15.08
C ASP A 441 8.88 -26.34 -15.69
N VAL A 442 9.90 -25.86 -16.42
CA VAL A 442 9.88 -24.56 -17.10
C VAL A 442 8.88 -24.55 -18.26
N ALA A 443 8.71 -25.67 -18.96
CA ALA A 443 7.86 -25.74 -20.15
C ALA A 443 6.37 -25.72 -19.78
N ASP A 444 6.01 -26.39 -18.69
CA ASP A 444 4.64 -26.42 -18.17
C ASP A 444 4.36 -25.29 -17.16
N SER A 445 5.39 -24.52 -16.77
CA SER A 445 5.35 -23.57 -15.65
C SER A 445 4.66 -24.20 -14.44
N SER A 446 5.27 -25.27 -13.91
CA SER A 446 4.75 -26.01 -12.76
C SER A 446 5.86 -26.40 -11.79
N ALA A 447 5.60 -26.28 -10.49
CA ALA A 447 6.51 -26.70 -9.43
C ALA A 447 5.84 -27.76 -8.55
N VAL A 448 6.59 -28.80 -8.19
CA VAL A 448 6.15 -29.83 -7.23
C VAL A 448 6.90 -29.61 -5.93
N LEU A 449 6.16 -29.47 -4.85
CA LEU A 449 6.68 -29.29 -3.51
C LEU A 449 6.28 -30.47 -2.61
N LYS A 450 7.19 -30.86 -1.72
CA LYS A 450 6.99 -31.95 -0.75
C LYS A 450 7.03 -31.42 0.67
N LEU A 451 6.19 -31.99 1.52
CA LEU A 451 6.13 -31.68 2.95
C LEU A 451 7.52 -31.77 3.59
N ASN A 452 7.93 -30.74 4.34
CA ASN A 452 9.11 -30.76 5.17
C ASN A 452 8.77 -31.32 6.56
N PRO A 453 9.19 -32.55 6.92
CA PRO A 453 8.85 -33.16 8.20
C PRO A 453 9.53 -32.47 9.40
N GLU A 454 10.61 -31.72 9.18
CA GLU A 454 11.36 -31.05 10.24
C GLU A 454 10.80 -29.65 10.56
N PHE A 455 9.82 -29.15 9.79
CA PHE A 455 9.21 -27.84 10.06
C PHE A 455 8.54 -27.82 11.45
N PRO A 456 8.87 -26.84 12.32
CA PRO A 456 8.36 -26.81 13.70
C PRO A 456 6.90 -26.36 13.79
N GLY A 457 6.38 -25.67 12.78
CA GLY A 457 5.04 -25.10 12.71
C GLY A 457 5.07 -23.59 12.41
N ASN A 458 3.91 -23.00 12.08
CA ASN A 458 3.75 -21.54 11.97
C ASN A 458 3.79 -20.86 13.36
N TYR A 459 3.47 -19.57 13.41
CA TYR A 459 3.43 -18.79 14.64
C TYR A 459 2.45 -19.33 15.68
N GLU A 460 1.37 -20.00 15.25
CA GLU A 460 0.39 -20.69 16.12
C GLU A 460 0.86 -22.10 16.54
N GLY A 461 1.99 -22.58 16.01
CA GLY A 461 2.50 -23.93 16.22
C GLY A 461 1.82 -25.01 15.38
N VAL A 462 1.00 -24.62 14.40
CA VAL A 462 0.33 -25.54 13.46
C VAL A 462 1.34 -26.06 12.45
N LYS A 463 1.27 -27.36 12.16
CA LYS A 463 2.11 -28.02 11.15
C LYS A 463 1.27 -28.40 9.92
N PRO A 464 1.83 -28.25 8.71
CA PRO A 464 1.17 -28.70 7.49
C PRO A 464 0.94 -30.21 7.49
N SER A 465 -0.16 -30.64 6.86
CA SER A 465 -0.55 -32.06 6.76
C SER A 465 -0.56 -32.61 5.33
N ILE A 466 -0.66 -31.73 4.33
CA ILE A 466 -0.71 -32.09 2.91
C ILE A 466 0.69 -32.50 2.45
N GLU A 467 0.84 -33.70 1.90
CA GLU A 467 2.13 -34.29 1.56
C GLU A 467 2.77 -33.68 0.30
N THR A 468 1.94 -33.32 -0.69
CA THR A 468 2.39 -32.79 -1.98
C THR A 468 1.58 -31.56 -2.39
N VAL A 469 2.27 -30.45 -2.66
CA VAL A 469 1.68 -29.26 -3.27
C VAL A 469 2.20 -29.16 -4.69
N VAL A 470 1.29 -29.04 -5.67
CA VAL A 470 1.65 -28.73 -7.05
C VAL A 470 1.18 -27.31 -7.33
N TYR A 471 2.09 -26.42 -7.68
CA TYR A 471 1.76 -25.06 -8.09
C TYR A 471 1.93 -24.94 -9.59
N LYS A 472 0.94 -24.40 -10.32
CA LYS A 472 1.00 -24.34 -11.79
C LYS A 472 0.30 -23.14 -12.41
N LEU A 473 0.77 -22.76 -13.59
CA LEU A 473 0.11 -21.79 -14.45
C LEU A 473 -1.27 -22.31 -14.92
N VAL A 474 -2.28 -21.45 -14.88
CA VAL A 474 -3.61 -21.65 -15.48
C VAL A 474 -3.98 -20.49 -16.38
N VAL A 475 -4.86 -20.75 -17.35
CA VAL A 475 -5.42 -19.73 -18.23
C VAL A 475 -6.80 -19.33 -17.72
N SER A 476 -7.01 -18.04 -17.44
CA SER A 476 -8.26 -17.52 -16.83
C SER A 476 -9.52 -17.96 -17.58
N ALA A 477 -9.47 -18.00 -18.92
CA ALA A 477 -10.61 -18.39 -19.75
C ALA A 477 -10.99 -19.88 -19.64
N THR A 478 -10.09 -20.75 -19.17
CA THR A 478 -10.34 -22.20 -19.05
C THR A 478 -10.19 -22.72 -17.62
N GLN A 479 -9.93 -21.85 -16.63
CA GLN A 479 -9.62 -22.24 -15.26
C GLN A 479 -10.72 -23.11 -14.62
N LEU A 480 -12.00 -22.79 -14.80
CA LEU A 480 -13.11 -23.59 -14.26
C LEU A 480 -13.18 -24.98 -14.92
N VAL A 481 -12.81 -25.10 -16.20
CA VAL A 481 -12.72 -26.40 -16.90
C VAL A 481 -11.56 -27.22 -16.32
N ASP A 482 -10.44 -26.57 -16.02
CA ASP A 482 -9.30 -27.22 -15.38
C ASP A 482 -9.67 -27.74 -13.99
N LEU A 483 -10.40 -26.96 -13.18
CA LEU A 483 -10.95 -27.40 -11.89
C LEU A 483 -11.90 -28.60 -12.07
N GLN A 484 -12.83 -28.52 -13.03
CA GLN A 484 -13.80 -29.59 -13.29
C GLN A 484 -13.17 -30.90 -13.77
N SER A 485 -12.05 -30.81 -14.47
CA SER A 485 -11.29 -31.97 -14.95
C SER A 485 -10.36 -32.56 -13.89
N GLY A 486 -10.19 -31.88 -12.74
CA GLY A 486 -9.22 -32.23 -11.69
C GLY A 486 -7.78 -31.83 -12.05
N GLY A 487 -7.60 -30.93 -13.01
CA GLY A 487 -6.30 -30.36 -13.39
C GLY A 487 -5.78 -29.33 -12.37
N VAL A 488 -6.66 -28.78 -11.54
CA VAL A 488 -6.37 -28.00 -10.33
C VAL A 488 -7.38 -28.33 -9.23
N ASP A 489 -7.00 -28.11 -7.98
CA ASP A 489 -7.87 -28.22 -6.80
C ASP A 489 -8.23 -26.87 -6.20
N VAL A 490 -7.43 -25.83 -6.44
CA VAL A 490 -7.65 -24.47 -5.93
C VAL A 490 -7.47 -23.45 -7.04
N LEU A 491 -8.43 -22.54 -7.16
CA LEU A 491 -8.35 -21.31 -7.94
C LEU A 491 -8.63 -20.14 -6.99
N SER A 492 -7.83 -19.08 -7.06
CA SER A 492 -8.00 -17.90 -6.20
C SER A 492 -8.18 -16.64 -7.02
N GLY A 493 -8.88 -15.65 -6.45
CA GLY A 493 -9.03 -14.33 -7.05
C GLY A 493 -10.00 -14.26 -8.23
N ILE A 494 -11.01 -15.13 -8.31
CA ILE A 494 -12.07 -15.00 -9.31
C ILE A 494 -12.88 -13.74 -8.98
N THR A 495 -13.06 -12.88 -9.97
CA THR A 495 -13.75 -11.59 -9.83
C THR A 495 -14.48 -11.23 -11.11
N GLY A 496 -15.46 -10.33 -11.02
CA GLY A 496 -16.28 -9.89 -12.14
C GLY A 496 -17.60 -10.64 -12.23
N GLY A 497 -18.60 -10.02 -12.87
CA GLY A 497 -19.97 -10.51 -12.85
C GLY A 497 -20.14 -11.90 -13.45
N ASN A 498 -19.65 -12.12 -14.68
CA ASN A 498 -19.89 -13.36 -15.41
C ASN A 498 -19.09 -14.52 -14.83
N GLU A 499 -17.79 -14.31 -14.61
CA GLU A 499 -16.85 -15.30 -14.10
C GLU A 499 -17.27 -15.77 -12.70
N THR A 500 -17.67 -14.83 -11.83
CA THR A 500 -18.14 -15.17 -10.47
C THR A 500 -19.48 -15.90 -10.51
N ASN A 501 -20.42 -15.48 -11.37
CA ASN A 501 -21.68 -16.20 -11.54
C ASN A 501 -21.46 -17.66 -11.98
N GLU A 502 -20.55 -17.89 -12.93
CA GLU A 502 -20.21 -19.24 -13.39
C GLU A 502 -19.56 -20.08 -12.29
N ALA A 503 -18.63 -19.50 -11.52
CA ALA A 503 -17.96 -20.16 -10.42
C ALA A 503 -18.92 -20.54 -9.28
N VAL A 504 -19.76 -19.59 -8.83
CA VAL A 504 -20.77 -19.84 -7.79
C VAL A 504 -21.79 -20.87 -8.26
N ALA A 505 -22.30 -20.78 -9.50
CA ALA A 505 -23.23 -21.75 -10.04
C ALA A 505 -22.65 -23.17 -10.11
N LEU A 506 -21.34 -23.30 -10.38
CA LEU A 506 -20.64 -24.58 -10.37
C LEU A 506 -20.65 -25.21 -8.97
N ALA A 507 -20.31 -24.43 -7.94
CA ALA A 507 -20.29 -24.91 -6.56
C ALA A 507 -21.69 -25.21 -6.03
N ASP A 508 -22.65 -24.29 -6.19
CA ASP A 508 -24.03 -24.48 -5.74
C ASP A 508 -24.73 -25.66 -6.45
N GLY A 509 -24.38 -25.90 -7.72
CA GLY A 509 -24.88 -27.04 -8.48
C GLY A 509 -24.27 -28.38 -8.08
N ALA A 510 -23.12 -28.39 -7.40
CA ALA A 510 -22.41 -29.60 -6.99
C ALA A 510 -21.58 -29.40 -5.69
N PRO A 511 -22.24 -29.10 -4.54
CA PRO A 511 -21.56 -28.73 -3.30
C PRO A 511 -20.72 -29.85 -2.67
N ASP A 512 -21.03 -31.12 -3.00
CA ASP A 512 -20.21 -32.27 -2.60
C ASP A 512 -18.90 -32.39 -3.41
N LYS A 513 -18.71 -31.56 -4.45
CA LYS A 513 -17.56 -31.58 -5.35
C LYS A 513 -16.77 -30.28 -5.34
N TYR A 514 -17.44 -29.14 -5.23
CA TYR A 514 -16.81 -27.84 -5.22
C TYR A 514 -17.40 -26.97 -4.11
N VAL A 515 -16.53 -26.25 -3.43
CA VAL A 515 -16.89 -25.24 -2.43
C VAL A 515 -16.15 -23.95 -2.74
N TYR A 516 -16.59 -22.85 -2.16
CA TYR A 516 -15.93 -21.56 -2.34
C TYR A 516 -15.95 -20.74 -1.05
N THR A 517 -15.02 -19.80 -0.97
CA THR A 517 -15.00 -18.70 0.00
C THR A 517 -14.93 -17.40 -0.77
N HIS A 518 -15.14 -16.27 -0.08
CA HIS A 518 -14.93 -14.96 -0.67
C HIS A 518 -14.44 -13.95 0.37
N TYR A 519 -13.78 -12.90 -0.13
CA TYR A 519 -13.27 -11.79 0.67
C TYR A 519 -13.20 -10.51 -0.16
N SER A 520 -13.37 -9.35 0.47
CA SER A 520 -13.18 -8.07 -0.21
C SER A 520 -11.70 -7.88 -0.56
N ARG A 521 -11.43 -7.33 -1.75
CA ARG A 521 -10.09 -6.94 -2.18
C ARG A 521 -9.50 -5.90 -1.21
N ALA A 522 -8.21 -6.06 -0.90
CA ALA A 522 -7.43 -4.97 -0.32
C ALA A 522 -7.03 -3.96 -1.41
N GLY A 523 -7.95 -3.06 -1.74
CA GLY A 523 -7.79 -2.11 -2.82
C GLY A 523 -9.12 -1.73 -3.46
N TYR A 524 -9.06 -0.81 -4.41
CA TYR A 524 -10.24 -0.20 -5.03
C TYR A 524 -9.89 0.45 -6.37
N GLY A 525 -10.87 0.55 -7.26
CA GLY A 525 -10.81 1.42 -8.43
C GLY A 525 -11.37 2.80 -8.13
N LYS A 526 -10.84 3.81 -8.81
CA LYS A 526 -11.05 5.22 -8.43
C LYS A 526 -10.94 6.17 -9.62
N LEU A 527 -11.45 7.38 -9.39
CA LEU A 527 -11.09 8.58 -10.13
C LEU A 527 -10.04 9.34 -9.30
N GLY A 528 -8.79 9.31 -9.74
CA GLY A 528 -7.66 9.99 -9.12
C GLY A 528 -7.44 11.40 -9.67
N PHE A 529 -6.76 12.25 -8.90
CA PHE A 529 -6.58 13.67 -9.23
C PHE A 529 -5.11 14.11 -9.23
N ARG A 530 -4.83 15.16 -10.01
CA ARG A 530 -3.70 16.06 -9.78
C ARG A 530 -4.18 17.28 -9.00
N ALA A 531 -4.28 17.11 -7.68
CA ALA A 531 -4.87 18.07 -6.77
C ALA A 531 -3.94 19.23 -6.38
N ASP A 532 -2.91 19.50 -7.18
CA ASP A 532 -1.93 20.58 -7.00
C ASP A 532 -2.00 21.66 -8.08
N PHE A 533 -2.95 21.56 -9.02
CA PHE A 533 -3.27 22.60 -9.98
C PHE A 533 -4.69 22.49 -10.55
N GLY A 534 -5.20 23.58 -11.12
CA GLY A 534 -6.52 23.62 -11.74
C GLY A 534 -7.66 23.48 -10.72
N SER A 535 -8.87 23.21 -11.19
CA SER A 535 -10.08 23.23 -10.33
C SER A 535 -10.06 22.15 -9.23
N VAL A 536 -9.47 20.99 -9.49
CA VAL A 536 -9.45 19.86 -8.53
C VAL A 536 -8.48 20.06 -7.37
N GLN A 537 -7.70 21.16 -7.33
CA GLN A 537 -6.88 21.49 -6.16
C GLN A 537 -7.75 21.85 -4.94
N PHE A 538 -8.97 22.31 -5.18
CA PHE A 538 -9.90 22.71 -4.15
C PHE A 538 -10.73 21.52 -3.63
N THR A 539 -10.79 21.36 -2.30
CA THR A 539 -11.48 20.24 -1.64
C THR A 539 -12.96 20.18 -2.01
N GLU A 540 -13.64 21.32 -2.03
CA GLU A 540 -15.06 21.39 -2.40
C GLU A 540 -15.35 20.87 -3.80
N VAL A 541 -14.39 20.99 -4.73
CA VAL A 541 -14.55 20.50 -6.11
C VAL A 541 -14.52 18.98 -6.13
N ARG A 542 -13.59 18.37 -5.39
CA ARG A 542 -13.48 16.91 -5.28
C ARG A 542 -14.69 16.31 -4.57
N GLN A 543 -15.18 16.96 -3.52
CA GLN A 543 -16.42 16.60 -2.83
C GLN A 543 -17.64 16.71 -3.75
N ALA A 544 -17.77 17.79 -4.52
CA ALA A 544 -18.85 17.98 -5.48
C ALA A 544 -18.85 16.91 -6.59
N ILE A 545 -17.67 16.49 -7.08
CA ILE A 545 -17.55 15.37 -8.01
C ILE A 545 -18.11 14.10 -7.36
N ALA A 546 -17.73 13.78 -6.12
CA ALA A 546 -18.24 12.61 -5.41
C ALA A 546 -19.76 12.63 -5.26
N TYR A 547 -20.36 13.76 -4.84
CA TYR A 547 -21.81 13.94 -4.76
C TYR A 547 -22.52 13.85 -6.12
N CYS A 548 -21.87 14.17 -7.23
CA CYS A 548 -22.50 14.07 -8.54
C CYS A 548 -22.59 12.62 -9.06
N MET A 549 -21.75 11.71 -8.58
CA MET A 549 -21.63 10.35 -9.10
C MET A 549 -22.54 9.37 -8.34
N ASP A 550 -23.26 8.52 -9.07
CA ASP A 550 -23.92 7.33 -8.48
C ASP A 550 -22.89 6.22 -8.24
N ARG A 551 -22.11 6.36 -7.15
CA ARG A 551 -21.03 5.44 -6.82
C ARG A 551 -21.54 4.02 -6.52
N ALA A 552 -22.72 3.92 -5.90
CA ALA A 552 -23.33 2.62 -5.59
C ALA A 552 -23.81 1.90 -6.86
N GLY A 553 -24.49 2.62 -7.76
CA GLY A 553 -24.86 2.11 -9.08
C GLY A 553 -23.63 1.74 -9.91
N PHE A 554 -22.61 2.60 -9.90
CA PHE A 554 -21.34 2.37 -10.58
C PHE A 554 -20.71 1.04 -10.11
N ALA A 555 -20.47 0.90 -8.80
CA ALA A 555 -19.85 -0.29 -8.22
C ALA A 555 -20.62 -1.56 -8.55
N LYS A 556 -21.95 -1.52 -8.42
CA LYS A 556 -22.82 -2.66 -8.69
C LYS A 556 -22.75 -3.11 -10.15
N GLU A 557 -22.80 -2.17 -11.10
CA GLU A 557 -22.71 -2.49 -12.52
C GLU A 557 -21.32 -3.00 -12.89
N PHE A 558 -20.25 -2.33 -12.44
CA PHE A 558 -18.88 -2.70 -12.77
C PHE A 558 -18.53 -4.11 -12.29
N THR A 559 -18.90 -4.43 -11.05
CA THR A 559 -18.56 -5.71 -10.41
C THR A 559 -19.58 -6.82 -10.71
N GLY A 560 -20.67 -6.51 -11.43
CA GLY A 560 -21.79 -7.43 -11.62
C GLY A 560 -22.52 -7.78 -10.32
N GLY A 561 -22.39 -6.95 -9.28
CA GLY A 561 -22.94 -7.15 -7.94
C GLY A 561 -22.01 -7.83 -6.93
N TYR A 562 -20.80 -8.22 -7.35
CA TYR A 562 -19.79 -8.85 -6.49
C TYR A 562 -18.75 -7.84 -6.01
N GLY A 563 -19.23 -6.79 -5.33
CA GLY A 563 -18.41 -5.71 -4.83
C GLY A 563 -19.26 -4.56 -4.27
N GLY A 564 -18.59 -3.50 -3.83
CA GLY A 564 -19.24 -2.36 -3.19
C GLY A 564 -18.43 -1.08 -3.24
N VAL A 565 -19.03 0.00 -2.73
CA VAL A 565 -18.35 1.28 -2.54
C VAL A 565 -17.44 1.19 -1.31
N VAL A 566 -16.29 1.86 -1.38
CA VAL A 566 -15.47 2.18 -0.21
C VAL A 566 -15.35 3.70 -0.13
N ASP A 567 -15.18 4.24 1.08
CA ASP A 567 -15.16 5.70 1.32
C ASP A 567 -13.77 6.22 1.71
N GLY A 568 -12.77 5.36 1.60
CA GLY A 568 -11.38 5.67 1.89
C GLY A 568 -10.41 4.60 1.41
N PRO A 569 -9.10 4.86 1.56
CA PRO A 569 -8.04 3.95 1.16
C PRO A 569 -7.86 2.84 2.19
N TYR A 570 -8.87 1.97 2.39
CA TYR A 570 -8.81 0.89 3.38
C TYR A 570 -9.44 -0.41 2.88
N TYR A 571 -9.13 -1.49 3.61
CA TYR A 571 -9.81 -2.79 3.52
C TYR A 571 -10.62 -3.00 4.79
N THR A 572 -11.92 -3.29 4.67
CA THR A 572 -12.84 -3.40 5.80
C THR A 572 -12.58 -4.61 6.71
N GLY A 573 -11.87 -5.63 6.21
CA GLY A 573 -11.45 -6.78 7.03
C GLY A 573 -10.14 -6.55 7.80
N SER A 574 -9.47 -5.41 7.63
CA SER A 574 -8.25 -5.10 8.38
C SER A 574 -8.55 -4.79 9.86
N TRP A 575 -7.64 -5.18 10.76
CA TRP A 575 -7.83 -4.98 12.19
C TRP A 575 -7.96 -3.50 12.57
N MET A 576 -7.18 -2.61 11.94
CA MET A 576 -7.21 -1.17 12.22
C MET A 576 -8.54 -0.53 11.80
N TYR A 577 -9.14 -0.98 10.69
CA TYR A 577 -10.48 -0.52 10.30
C TYR A 577 -11.52 -0.94 11.36
N GLN A 578 -11.50 -2.21 11.78
CA GLN A 578 -12.44 -2.72 12.77
C GLN A 578 -12.30 -2.00 14.13
N ALA A 579 -11.05 -1.77 14.57
CA ALA A 579 -10.75 -1.03 15.78
C ALA A 579 -11.23 0.43 15.69
N ALA A 580 -10.92 1.13 14.59
CA ALA A 580 -11.34 2.51 14.37
C ALA A 580 -12.87 2.68 14.32
N VAL A 581 -13.59 1.74 13.70
CA VAL A 581 -15.07 1.70 13.77
C VAL A 581 -15.55 1.55 15.21
N GLY A 582 -14.92 0.67 15.99
CA GLY A 582 -15.20 0.52 17.43
C GLY A 582 -14.92 1.78 18.25
N GLN A 583 -13.98 2.61 17.78
CA GLN A 583 -13.62 3.92 18.34
C GLN A 583 -14.45 5.10 17.77
N GLY A 584 -15.49 4.81 16.99
CA GLY A 584 -16.46 5.80 16.52
C GLY A 584 -16.08 6.51 15.22
N MET A 585 -15.36 5.86 14.31
CA MET A 585 -14.98 6.46 13.02
C MET A 585 -16.19 7.02 12.24
N MET A 586 -16.06 8.27 11.77
CA MET A 586 -17.10 9.00 11.03
C MET A 586 -16.70 9.26 9.58
N LEU A 587 -17.35 8.59 8.62
CA LEU A 587 -17.10 8.81 7.19
C LEU A 587 -18.38 9.33 6.52
N ASP A 588 -18.26 10.36 5.68
CA ASP A 588 -19.32 10.76 4.77
C ASP A 588 -19.35 9.77 3.60
N ALA A 589 -20.53 9.21 3.36
CA ALA A 589 -20.82 8.31 2.27
C ALA A 589 -21.05 9.04 0.94
N TYR A 590 -20.91 10.38 0.89
CA TYR A 590 -21.08 11.24 -0.28
C TYR A 590 -22.22 10.78 -1.20
N SER A 591 -23.41 10.60 -0.59
CA SER A 591 -24.57 10.07 -1.29
C SER A 591 -24.96 10.99 -2.44
N THR A 592 -25.29 10.41 -3.60
CA THR A 592 -25.48 11.17 -4.84
C THR A 592 -26.54 12.27 -4.69
N SER A 593 -26.13 13.52 -4.85
CA SER A 593 -26.97 14.71 -4.67
C SER A 593 -26.36 15.90 -5.42
N VAL A 594 -26.97 16.28 -6.55
CA VAL A 594 -26.56 17.49 -7.28
C VAL A 594 -26.73 18.76 -6.44
N ASP A 595 -27.74 18.81 -5.56
CA ASP A 595 -27.97 19.95 -4.68
C ASP A 595 -26.82 20.09 -3.66
N SER A 596 -26.33 18.97 -3.10
CA SER A 596 -25.18 18.98 -2.19
C SER A 596 -23.89 19.37 -2.93
N ALA A 597 -23.72 18.88 -4.17
CA ALA A 597 -22.60 19.27 -5.03
C ALA A 597 -22.61 20.78 -5.32
N ILE A 598 -23.78 21.35 -5.62
CA ILE A 598 -23.93 22.80 -5.85
C ILE A 598 -23.65 23.58 -4.56
N ALA A 599 -24.20 23.14 -3.43
CA ALA A 599 -24.04 23.82 -2.14
C ALA A 599 -22.56 23.94 -1.75
N VAL A 600 -21.80 22.84 -1.85
CA VAL A 600 -20.38 22.86 -1.47
C VAL A 600 -19.53 23.69 -2.43
N LEU A 601 -19.87 23.71 -3.72
CA LEU A 601 -19.22 24.60 -4.70
C LEU A 601 -19.51 26.08 -4.41
N GLU A 602 -20.74 26.42 -4.04
CA GLU A 602 -21.12 27.80 -3.71
C GLU A 602 -20.45 28.28 -2.43
N GLU A 603 -20.38 27.43 -1.40
CA GLU A 603 -19.64 27.70 -0.17
C GLU A 603 -18.14 27.90 -0.46
N GLY A 604 -17.56 27.10 -1.36
CA GLY A 604 -16.20 27.28 -1.85
C GLY A 604 -16.00 28.45 -2.81
N GLY A 605 -17.03 29.25 -3.13
CA GLY A 605 -16.88 30.46 -3.93
C GLY A 605 -16.88 30.26 -5.45
N TRP A 606 -17.36 29.12 -5.95
CA TRP A 606 -17.60 28.86 -7.37
C TRP A 606 -18.90 29.52 -7.86
N VAL A 607 -18.99 30.84 -7.67
CA VAL A 607 -20.23 31.63 -7.83
C VAL A 607 -20.15 32.66 -8.96
N TYR A 608 -19.12 32.58 -9.81
CA TYR A 608 -18.88 33.57 -10.87
C TYR A 608 -18.96 32.98 -12.28
N ASP A 609 -19.09 33.86 -13.28
CA ASP A 609 -18.80 33.60 -14.70
C ASP A 609 -17.35 34.00 -15.07
N ALA A 610 -17.00 33.84 -16.35
CA ALA A 610 -15.65 34.13 -16.87
C ALA A 610 -15.25 35.62 -16.81
N GLU A 611 -16.24 36.52 -16.75
CA GLU A 611 -16.07 37.97 -16.64
C GLU A 611 -16.11 38.47 -15.19
N GLY A 612 -16.41 37.58 -14.23
CA GLY A 612 -16.51 37.87 -12.82
C GLY A 612 -17.87 38.43 -12.38
N ASN A 613 -18.92 38.25 -13.17
CA ASN A 613 -20.30 38.48 -12.71
C ASN A 613 -20.81 37.24 -11.96
N ALA A 614 -21.94 37.38 -11.27
CA ALA A 614 -22.58 36.24 -10.62
C ALA A 614 -22.98 35.17 -11.63
N TYR A 615 -22.67 33.91 -11.31
CA TYR A 615 -23.00 32.74 -12.12
C TYR A 615 -24.52 32.60 -12.32
N THR A 616 -24.92 32.24 -13.54
CA THR A 616 -26.32 31.96 -13.87
C THR A 616 -26.52 30.62 -14.58
N GLU A 617 -25.61 30.26 -15.50
CA GLU A 617 -25.65 29.01 -16.27
C GLU A 617 -24.27 28.72 -16.88
N GLY A 618 -24.06 27.48 -17.35
CA GLY A 618 -22.81 27.08 -18.00
C GLY A 618 -21.71 26.73 -17.00
N VAL A 619 -20.47 27.15 -17.28
CA VAL A 619 -19.30 26.84 -16.45
C VAL A 619 -19.16 27.84 -15.31
N ARG A 620 -19.01 27.33 -14.09
CA ARG A 620 -18.71 28.14 -12.89
C ARG A 620 -17.26 28.58 -12.86
N TYR A 621 -16.99 29.71 -12.23
CA TYR A 621 -15.66 30.23 -11.98
C TYR A 621 -15.46 30.57 -10.50
N LYS A 622 -14.24 30.36 -10.01
CA LYS A 622 -13.78 30.80 -8.69
C LYS A 622 -12.87 32.01 -8.81
N GLN A 623 -13.18 33.06 -8.05
CA GLN A 623 -12.34 34.25 -7.95
C GLN A 623 -11.18 33.98 -6.98
N ILE A 624 -9.95 34.23 -7.42
CA ILE A 624 -8.72 33.98 -6.65
C ILE A 624 -7.84 35.23 -6.69
N PRO A 625 -7.35 35.76 -5.55
CA PRO A 625 -6.41 36.88 -5.54
C PRO A 625 -5.16 36.59 -6.39
N ALA A 626 -4.71 37.57 -7.17
CA ALA A 626 -3.54 37.39 -8.05
C ALA A 626 -2.25 37.00 -7.31
N ALA A 627 -2.14 37.34 -6.02
CA ALA A 627 -1.02 36.96 -5.16
C ALA A 627 -1.02 35.46 -4.79
N GLU A 628 -2.16 34.80 -4.88
CA GLU A 628 -2.36 33.39 -4.48
C GLU A 628 -2.38 32.44 -5.68
N MET A 629 -2.25 32.96 -6.91
CA MET A 629 -2.26 32.13 -8.12
C MET A 629 -0.87 31.58 -8.44
N SER A 630 -0.75 30.25 -8.56
CA SER A 630 0.46 29.63 -9.10
C SER A 630 0.62 29.90 -10.60
N GLU A 631 1.84 29.70 -11.15
CA GLU A 631 2.07 29.87 -12.59
C GLU A 631 1.24 28.89 -13.44
N ASN A 632 1.08 27.64 -12.98
CA ASN A 632 0.27 26.65 -13.68
C ASN A 632 -1.19 27.08 -13.74
N ASP A 633 -1.73 27.59 -12.62
CA ASP A 633 -3.13 28.01 -12.51
C ASP A 633 -3.45 29.23 -13.38
N LYS A 634 -2.50 30.16 -13.54
CA LYS A 634 -2.64 31.33 -14.43
C LYS A 634 -2.86 30.93 -15.89
N THR A 635 -2.35 29.76 -16.28
CA THR A 635 -2.44 29.23 -17.65
C THR A 635 -3.44 28.09 -17.80
N PHE A 636 -4.12 27.71 -16.71
CA PHE A 636 -5.06 26.61 -16.72
C PHE A 636 -6.22 26.87 -17.70
N GLN A 637 -6.56 25.84 -18.46
CA GLN A 637 -7.62 25.89 -19.46
C GLN A 637 -8.19 24.50 -19.73
N SER A 638 -9.40 24.46 -20.29
CA SER A 638 -9.95 23.27 -20.91
C SER A 638 -9.07 22.81 -22.07
N LYS A 639 -9.05 21.50 -22.31
CA LYS A 639 -8.24 20.87 -23.37
C LYS A 639 -8.45 21.51 -24.75
N ASP A 640 -9.67 21.94 -25.06
CA ASP A 640 -10.00 22.64 -26.32
C ASP A 640 -9.71 24.15 -26.31
N GLY A 641 -9.34 24.70 -25.14
CA GLY A 641 -9.05 26.12 -24.91
C GLY A 641 -10.29 27.02 -24.83
N ALA A 642 -11.51 26.46 -24.80
CA ALA A 642 -12.75 27.23 -24.72
C ALA A 642 -12.89 27.99 -23.39
N TYR A 643 -12.50 27.34 -22.29
CA TYR A 643 -12.54 27.90 -20.94
C TYR A 643 -11.13 28.02 -20.41
N LYS A 644 -10.78 29.17 -19.85
CA LYS A 644 -9.43 29.45 -19.35
C LYS A 644 -9.49 30.37 -18.15
N THR A 645 -8.46 30.31 -17.33
CA THR A 645 -8.26 31.28 -16.27
C THR A 645 -8.09 32.68 -16.86
N THR A 646 -8.90 33.64 -16.41
CA THR A 646 -8.87 35.04 -16.88
C THR A 646 -8.49 35.98 -15.75
N GLN A 647 -7.64 36.97 -16.03
CA GLN A 647 -7.32 38.01 -15.06
C GLN A 647 -8.29 39.19 -15.23
N VAL A 648 -8.94 39.60 -14.14
CA VAL A 648 -9.79 40.80 -14.10
C VAL A 648 -9.41 41.62 -12.86
N GLY A 649 -8.69 42.71 -13.08
CA GLY A 649 -8.13 43.52 -11.98
C GLY A 649 -7.07 42.76 -11.19
N ASP A 650 -7.19 42.79 -9.86
CA ASP A 650 -6.28 42.13 -8.92
C ASP A 650 -6.65 40.65 -8.64
N TYR A 651 -7.57 40.09 -9.42
CA TYR A 651 -8.06 38.71 -9.28
C TYR A 651 -7.94 37.92 -10.58
N TYR A 652 -7.84 36.62 -10.45
CA TYR A 652 -8.05 35.64 -11.50
C TYR A 652 -9.38 34.92 -11.29
N TYR A 653 -10.01 34.50 -12.38
CA TYR A 653 -11.21 33.69 -12.38
C TYR A 653 -10.87 32.36 -13.01
N MET A 654 -10.80 31.31 -12.20
CA MET A 654 -10.46 29.95 -12.64
C MET A 654 -11.74 29.20 -13.04
N PRO A 655 -11.81 28.55 -14.21
CA PRO A 655 -12.97 27.79 -14.64
C PRO A 655 -13.09 26.44 -13.91
N LEU A 656 -14.32 26.00 -13.64
CA LEU A 656 -14.66 24.69 -13.10
C LEU A 656 -14.59 23.62 -14.21
N VAL A 657 -13.36 23.33 -14.65
CA VAL A 657 -13.06 22.43 -15.76
C VAL A 657 -12.30 21.21 -15.26
N LEU A 658 -12.67 20.03 -15.78
CA LEU A 658 -12.01 18.76 -15.54
C LEU A 658 -11.44 18.22 -16.84
N ASN A 659 -10.12 18.14 -16.96
CA ASN A 659 -9.45 17.50 -18.08
C ASN A 659 -9.12 16.06 -17.67
N TRP A 660 -9.93 15.10 -18.11
CA TRP A 660 -9.81 13.69 -17.76
C TRP A 660 -8.99 12.90 -18.80
N TYR A 661 -8.08 12.06 -18.32
CA TYR A 661 -7.41 11.06 -19.13
C TYR A 661 -7.88 9.66 -18.70
N GLY A 662 -8.56 8.95 -19.60
CA GLY A 662 -8.89 7.55 -19.43
C GLY A 662 -8.13 6.62 -20.37
N THR A 663 -8.18 5.32 -20.07
CA THR A 663 -7.40 4.33 -20.82
C THR A 663 -8.23 3.63 -21.89
N THR A 664 -7.62 3.31 -23.02
CA THR A 664 -8.17 2.45 -24.09
C THR A 664 -8.45 1.04 -23.58
N ASP A 665 -9.39 0.36 -24.24
CA ASP A 665 -9.73 -1.06 -23.98
C ASP A 665 -10.03 -1.36 -22.50
N ASN A 666 -10.78 -0.47 -21.85
CA ASN A 666 -11.03 -0.51 -20.42
C ASN A 666 -12.54 -0.29 -20.10
N PRO A 667 -13.26 -1.33 -19.64
CA PRO A 667 -14.66 -1.23 -19.24
C PRO A 667 -14.94 -0.17 -18.17
N PHE A 668 -13.96 0.15 -17.32
CA PHE A 668 -14.08 1.20 -16.32
C PHE A 668 -14.09 2.59 -16.96
N THR A 669 -13.24 2.81 -17.97
CA THR A 669 -13.28 4.05 -18.77
C THR A 669 -14.63 4.17 -19.47
N ASP A 670 -15.14 3.08 -20.05
CA ASP A 670 -16.44 3.07 -20.72
C ASP A 670 -17.58 3.46 -19.78
N GLN A 671 -17.58 2.94 -18.55
CA GLN A 671 -18.60 3.30 -17.55
C GLN A 671 -18.45 4.74 -17.04
N LEU A 672 -17.22 5.25 -16.92
CA LEU A 672 -16.98 6.65 -16.56
C LEU A 672 -17.44 7.64 -17.64
N MET A 673 -17.58 7.23 -18.90
CA MET A 673 -18.14 8.10 -19.94
C MET A 673 -19.54 8.61 -19.58
N THR A 674 -20.37 7.76 -18.97
CA THR A 674 -21.73 8.09 -18.52
C THR A 674 -21.75 8.47 -17.04
N GLY A 675 -21.03 7.73 -16.19
CA GLY A 675 -21.00 7.94 -14.74
C GLY A 675 -20.29 9.22 -14.30
N PHE A 676 -19.42 9.77 -15.14
CA PHE A 676 -18.63 10.98 -14.85
C PHE A 676 -18.63 11.99 -16.00
N ALA A 677 -18.07 11.66 -17.16
CA ALA A 677 -17.79 12.66 -18.21
C ALA A 677 -19.06 13.29 -18.81
N SER A 678 -20.10 12.50 -19.02
CA SER A 678 -21.39 12.97 -19.55
C SER A 678 -22.48 13.04 -18.49
N ASN A 679 -22.13 12.90 -17.21
CA ASN A 679 -23.09 12.85 -16.10
C ASN A 679 -23.87 14.17 -16.00
N GLU A 680 -25.19 14.08 -15.94
CA GLU A 680 -26.07 15.26 -15.90
C GLU A 680 -25.94 16.05 -14.59
N ASN A 681 -25.62 15.41 -13.47
CA ASN A 681 -25.35 16.10 -12.21
C ASN A 681 -24.06 16.93 -12.30
N ILE A 682 -23.02 16.39 -12.94
CA ILE A 682 -21.75 17.12 -13.19
C ILE A 682 -22.04 18.40 -14.01
N LYS A 683 -22.80 18.27 -15.11
CA LYS A 683 -23.18 19.44 -15.93
C LYS A 683 -24.05 20.43 -15.16
N ALA A 684 -25.05 19.94 -14.42
CA ALA A 684 -25.96 20.77 -13.64
C ALA A 684 -25.27 21.50 -12.49
N ALA A 685 -24.22 20.91 -11.91
CA ALA A 685 -23.36 21.57 -10.92
C ALA A 685 -22.46 22.66 -11.55
N GLY A 686 -22.38 22.75 -12.89
CA GLY A 686 -21.66 23.79 -13.61
C GLY A 686 -20.22 23.43 -13.97
N PHE A 687 -19.90 22.13 -14.03
CA PHE A 687 -18.62 21.63 -14.52
C PHE A 687 -18.60 21.51 -16.05
N GLU A 688 -17.41 21.67 -16.63
CA GLU A 688 -17.10 21.21 -17.99
C GLU A 688 -16.09 20.07 -17.93
N VAL A 689 -16.44 18.90 -18.48
CA VAL A 689 -15.50 17.76 -18.58
C VAL A 689 -15.00 17.60 -20.01
N GLN A 690 -13.69 17.70 -20.16
CA GLN A 690 -12.98 17.37 -21.40
C GLN A 690 -12.22 16.07 -21.18
N TYR A 691 -12.12 15.22 -22.20
CA TYR A 691 -11.46 13.93 -22.02
C TYR A 691 -10.54 13.52 -23.17
N THR A 692 -9.61 12.62 -22.83
CA THR A 692 -8.77 11.85 -23.74
C THR A 692 -8.88 10.38 -23.35
N VAL A 693 -9.01 9.50 -24.34
CA VAL A 693 -8.86 8.05 -24.14
C VAL A 693 -7.61 7.60 -24.88
N GLY A 694 -6.66 7.00 -24.17
CA GLY A 694 -5.35 6.61 -24.71
C GLY A 694 -4.66 5.51 -23.91
N GLU A 695 -3.39 5.25 -24.20
CA GLU A 695 -2.65 4.17 -23.54
C GLU A 695 -2.27 4.52 -22.08
N PHE A 696 -2.06 3.51 -21.23
CA PHE A 696 -1.77 3.68 -19.81
C PHE A 696 -0.44 4.41 -19.52
N ASN A 697 0.65 4.08 -20.24
CA ASN A 697 1.96 4.71 -20.00
C ASN A 697 1.96 6.23 -20.30
N PRO A 698 1.36 6.72 -21.40
CA PRO A 698 1.14 8.14 -21.59
C PRO A 698 0.29 8.80 -20.49
N MET A 699 -0.76 8.13 -20.01
CA MET A 699 -1.57 8.64 -18.89
C MET A 699 -0.70 8.79 -17.62
N LEU A 700 0.16 7.82 -17.32
CA LEU A 700 1.07 7.89 -16.18
C LEU A 700 2.07 9.06 -16.29
N ASP A 701 2.62 9.33 -17.48
CA ASP A 701 3.51 10.48 -17.70
C ASP A 701 2.80 11.82 -17.43
N GLU A 702 1.52 11.93 -17.79
CA GLU A 702 0.67 13.10 -17.48
C GLU A 702 0.34 13.18 -15.98
N LEU A 703 0.04 12.05 -15.34
CA LEU A 703 -0.17 11.98 -13.89
C LEU A 703 1.10 12.32 -13.12
N TYR A 704 2.28 11.87 -13.54
CA TYR A 704 3.54 12.24 -12.88
C TYR A 704 4.02 13.64 -13.25
N GLN A 705 3.50 14.21 -14.35
CA GLN A 705 4.06 15.40 -15.01
C GLN A 705 5.57 15.26 -15.26
N ALA A 706 5.98 14.07 -15.67
CA ALA A 706 7.35 13.70 -15.91
C ALA A 706 7.42 12.74 -17.10
N ALA A 707 8.48 12.86 -17.92
CA ALA A 707 8.70 12.00 -19.06
C ALA A 707 9.34 10.66 -18.64
N ILE A 708 8.65 9.90 -17.77
CA ILE A 708 9.10 8.58 -17.28
C ILE A 708 9.13 7.58 -18.44
N TYR A 709 8.10 7.63 -19.28
CA TYR A 709 7.94 6.80 -20.48
C TYR A 709 8.15 7.59 -21.78
N GLY A 710 8.31 8.92 -21.70
CA GLY A 710 8.72 9.78 -22.82
C GLY A 710 7.59 10.50 -23.54
N TYR A 711 6.39 10.57 -22.94
CA TYR A 711 5.18 11.13 -23.53
C TYR A 711 4.79 12.51 -22.97
N TYR A 712 5.26 12.89 -21.78
CA TYR A 712 4.89 14.16 -21.17
C TYR A 712 5.39 15.36 -22.00
N SER A 713 4.47 16.28 -22.32
CA SER A 713 4.75 17.45 -23.16
C SER A 713 5.48 18.59 -22.44
N GLY A 714 5.59 18.52 -21.12
CA GLY A 714 6.19 19.55 -20.27
C GLY A 714 5.22 20.64 -19.77
N THR A 715 3.96 20.60 -20.18
CA THR A 715 2.91 21.53 -19.70
C THR A 715 1.76 20.74 -19.07
N PRO A 716 1.41 20.99 -17.80
CA PRO A 716 0.28 20.32 -17.15
C PRO A 716 -1.03 20.59 -17.88
N LEU A 717 -1.82 19.54 -18.12
CA LEU A 717 -3.11 19.65 -18.79
C LEU A 717 -4.21 18.86 -18.08
N TYR A 718 -3.94 17.58 -17.80
CA TYR A 718 -4.93 16.66 -17.23
C TYR A 718 -4.97 16.74 -15.70
N THR A 719 -6.18 16.80 -15.16
CA THR A 719 -6.43 16.92 -13.71
C THR A 719 -7.12 15.70 -13.13
N CYS A 720 -7.77 14.87 -13.95
CA CYS A 720 -8.50 13.67 -13.53
C CYS A 720 -7.99 12.45 -14.29
N PHE A 721 -7.96 11.29 -13.64
CA PHE A 721 -7.40 10.05 -14.18
C PHE A 721 -8.16 8.84 -13.62
N ASN A 722 -8.26 7.74 -14.37
CA ASN A 722 -8.78 6.48 -13.82
C ASN A 722 -7.73 5.37 -13.76
N PHE A 723 -7.61 4.80 -12.57
CA PHE A 723 -6.74 3.67 -12.27
C PHE A 723 -7.19 3.01 -10.98
N ALA A 724 -6.67 1.82 -10.69
CA ALA A 724 -6.95 1.09 -9.47
C ALA A 724 -5.73 1.05 -8.57
N THR A 725 -5.98 0.94 -7.28
CA THR A 725 -4.98 0.79 -6.23
C THR A 725 -5.14 -0.58 -5.56
N GLY A 726 -4.04 -1.31 -5.41
CA GLY A 726 -3.95 -2.49 -4.54
C GLY A 726 -3.07 -2.21 -3.32
N PHE A 727 -3.46 -2.73 -2.16
CA PHE A 727 -2.63 -2.75 -0.96
C PHE A 727 -1.92 -4.09 -0.89
N THR A 728 -0.60 -4.07 -1.04
CA THR A 728 0.24 -5.28 -1.07
C THR A 728 0.84 -5.63 0.28
N SER A 729 0.52 -4.84 1.31
CA SER A 729 0.99 -5.00 2.68
C SER A 729 -0.19 -4.73 3.61
N ALA A 730 -0.17 -5.40 4.74
CA ALA A 730 -1.09 -5.13 5.83
C ALA A 730 -0.52 -4.14 6.87
N ALA A 731 0.79 -3.83 6.80
CA ALA A 731 1.32 -2.63 7.42
C ALA A 731 0.68 -1.42 6.74
N TYR A 732 0.01 -0.55 7.48
CA TYR A 732 -0.65 0.62 6.92
C TYR A 732 0.16 1.88 7.26
N GLU A 733 0.93 2.35 6.29
CA GLU A 733 1.97 3.36 6.47
C GLU A 733 1.85 4.42 5.37
N PHE A 734 1.60 5.67 5.74
CA PHE A 734 1.47 6.80 4.83
C PHE A 734 2.28 8.04 5.30
N ALA A 735 3.15 7.90 6.30
CA ALA A 735 4.08 8.95 6.69
C ALA A 735 4.85 9.46 5.46
N TYR A 736 5.07 10.77 5.40
CA TYR A 736 5.72 11.48 4.28
C TYR A 736 4.97 11.47 2.94
N ASN A 737 4.08 10.50 2.68
CA ASN A 737 3.29 10.45 1.43
C ASN A 737 2.33 11.64 1.27
N LEU A 738 2.09 12.39 2.34
CA LEU A 738 1.19 13.54 2.43
C LEU A 738 1.95 14.84 2.71
N THR A 739 3.28 14.82 2.64
CA THR A 739 4.12 15.94 3.05
C THR A 739 3.83 17.22 2.28
N ILE A 740 3.90 18.37 2.95
CA ILE A 740 3.85 19.69 2.29
C ILE A 740 5.25 20.27 2.02
N ASP A 741 6.33 19.57 2.40
CA ASP A 741 7.71 19.99 2.13
C ASP A 741 8.04 19.84 0.63
N PRO A 742 8.28 20.94 -0.11
CA PRO A 742 8.57 20.88 -1.54
C PRO A 742 9.84 20.08 -1.89
N ALA A 743 10.76 19.87 -0.95
CA ALA A 743 11.95 19.07 -1.19
C ALA A 743 11.65 17.57 -1.31
N MET A 744 10.54 17.13 -0.72
CA MET A 744 10.08 15.75 -0.67
C MET A 744 8.81 15.52 -1.52
N TYR A 745 7.96 16.53 -1.66
CA TYR A 745 6.64 16.45 -2.29
C TYR A 745 6.59 15.62 -3.59
N ASP A 746 7.33 16.02 -4.63
CA ASP A 746 7.26 15.36 -5.94
C ASP A 746 7.68 13.87 -5.90
N ASP A 747 8.52 13.50 -4.94
CA ASP A 747 9.10 12.16 -4.83
C ASP A 747 8.21 11.20 -4.01
N TYR A 748 7.35 11.71 -3.12
CA TYR A 748 6.55 10.89 -2.19
C TYR A 748 5.03 11.12 -2.25
N SER A 749 4.59 12.25 -2.78
CA SER A 749 3.19 12.64 -2.74
C SER A 749 2.29 11.60 -3.42
N GLN A 750 1.42 10.96 -2.62
CA GLN A 750 0.52 9.92 -3.11
C GLN A 750 -0.65 10.47 -3.92
N TYR A 751 -1.17 11.64 -3.53
CA TYR A 751 -2.42 12.20 -4.08
C TYR A 751 -2.25 13.58 -4.72
N TYR A 752 -1.05 14.16 -4.62
CA TYR A 752 -0.78 15.52 -5.05
C TYR A 752 -1.70 16.54 -4.38
N VAL A 753 -2.02 16.32 -3.10
CA VAL A 753 -2.78 17.24 -2.26
C VAL A 753 -1.82 17.88 -1.26
N LYS A 754 -1.94 19.20 -1.07
CA LYS A 754 -1.35 19.90 0.08
C LYS A 754 -2.46 20.38 0.98
N ASP A 755 -2.59 19.74 2.14
CA ASP A 755 -3.57 20.13 3.14
C ASP A 755 -3.07 21.37 3.90
N GLU A 756 -3.82 22.47 3.81
CA GLU A 756 -3.46 23.73 4.46
C GLU A 756 -3.40 23.62 5.99
N ALA A 757 -4.09 22.64 6.58
CA ALA A 757 -4.02 22.36 8.01
C ALA A 757 -2.64 21.85 8.46
N ASP A 758 -1.82 21.33 7.54
CA ASP A 758 -0.47 20.89 7.85
C ASP A 758 0.54 22.04 7.90
N ALA A 759 0.14 23.28 7.63
CA ALA A 759 1.05 24.42 7.62
C ALA A 759 1.10 25.14 8.98
N TYR A 760 2.29 25.20 9.55
CA TYR A 760 2.62 26.14 10.61
C TYR A 760 3.23 27.41 10.01
N TRP A 761 2.49 28.52 10.09
CA TRP A 761 2.90 29.81 9.54
C TRP A 761 4.00 30.47 10.36
N LEU A 762 5.11 30.82 9.71
CA LEU A 762 6.21 31.59 10.27
C LEU A 762 5.89 33.08 10.11
N ASN A 763 5.92 33.83 11.21
CA ASN A 763 5.51 35.23 11.28
C ASN A 763 6.21 36.17 10.28
#